data_AF-A0A3M7N4R4-F1
#
_entry.id   AF-A0A3M7N4R4-F1
#
_cell.length_a   1.000
_cell.length_b   1.000
_cell.length_c   1.000
_cell.angle_alpha   90.00
_cell.angle_beta   90.00
_cell.angle_gamma   90.00
#
_symmetry.space_group_name_H-M   'P 1'
#
loop_
_entity.id
_entity.type
_entity.pdbx_description
1 polymer ?
#
loop_
_entity_poly.entity_id
_entity_poly.type
_entity_poly.pdbx_seq_one_letter_code
_entity_poly.pdbx_strand_id
1 'polypeptide(L)'
;MATATVTEFATTVTHSVTVSAASASSTLRATPQGGVFEGLNPTHYDTKNPITLFVIQAVIVILLTRLIHFPLTYLRQPRVIAEVITGILLGPSVCGRIPGFTKTIFPTESMPAFTLVANLGLVLFLFLVGLEVDLRQALRNWRIAVSVAAAGMALPFGLGAAIAYGLYHQFRNDEGIAPISFGVYLIFIGVAMAITAFPVLCRILTSLKLLNTNAGVIVLSAGIGNDVVGWILLALCVALVNSGAGLTAVWILLVLLGYALFLTFIVRPAFIWVLRKTGSLANGPSQSVVALTLLLVLISSFFTQIIGVHPIFGAFMIGILCPHDGGFAIKLTEKIEDLVSVLLLPLYFTISGLNTNLGLLNSGITWAYVVGVTAIAFFGKVIGTTVAARANGLVWRESLTIGILMSCKGVVELIVLNIGYSAKILSTRTFTIFVVMTLLTTFATTPLTIWLYPPWYQQKLAAWKGGKIDWNGDPVHPRQDGGESEEDSEDSEEPANKKEVARKVLVYLRLDSLPSILTIVSLFASTREADQPNAPQLQSDLPIVRKNSKALLPTPIQHRPVRFHGLRLMELTERESSVMKASELGDYANRDAVIKAFGTFGQSRDIPVGGQIAIVPERSFPGTLFRRARDLRSDFVLLPWSETGTMSEHASLFDEKTGNPLTNREFTKLVSETYDRLHGVAHVGVFIDSSVFETQTNTPGTAPERPALQRSGTGLSTSEKEQAMVEFRLPESGRQQIVAVYQHGHDDLYGVRLALQLARHSIVDLKIIKATSDEDEDSADEDHHDLDFKDAIAAIAPETKSRVVIEEPKGTALEATIAAVSQSSGGPRLLVIGRGSKGVSAGGVTPNSSDSRVLGPLATAVLQTVREKALRTSLMVVQARRDPHDLSSKTAIQSKDD
;
A
#
# COMPACT_ATOMS: atom_id res chain seq x y z
N MET A 1 6.44 -11.00 -79.90
CA MET A 1 7.00 -12.37 -79.77
C MET A 1 7.83 -12.42 -78.50
N ALA A 2 7.27 -12.97 -77.42
CA ALA A 2 7.99 -13.43 -76.25
C ALA A 2 7.04 -14.30 -75.41
N THR A 3 7.60 -15.39 -74.92
CA THR A 3 7.06 -16.48 -74.10
C THR A 3 6.64 -16.08 -72.68
N ALA A 4 5.50 -16.60 -72.20
CA ALA A 4 5.23 -16.98 -70.80
C ALA A 4 3.82 -17.58 -70.64
N THR A 5 3.67 -18.87 -70.34
CA THR A 5 2.39 -19.47 -69.88
C THR A 5 2.63 -20.78 -69.12
N VAL A 6 2.76 -20.72 -67.80
CA VAL A 6 2.32 -21.78 -66.86
C VAL A 6 2.17 -21.11 -65.48
N THR A 7 0.93 -21.02 -64.96
CA THR A 7 0.48 -21.07 -63.55
C THR A 7 -0.76 -20.20 -63.33
N GLU A 8 -1.91 -20.66 -63.83
CA GLU A 8 -3.21 -20.06 -63.48
C GLU A 8 -4.32 -21.11 -63.68
N PHE A 9 -4.34 -22.22 -62.90
CA PHE A 9 -5.42 -23.22 -63.00
C PHE A 9 -5.55 -24.15 -61.76
N ALA A 10 -5.35 -23.64 -60.54
CA ALA A 10 -5.40 -24.47 -59.32
C ALA A 10 -6.39 -24.02 -58.22
N THR A 11 -7.26 -23.04 -58.45
CA THR A 11 -8.08 -22.44 -57.36
C THR A 11 -9.59 -22.44 -57.56
N THR A 12 -10.15 -23.24 -58.48
CA THR A 12 -11.59 -23.13 -58.84
C THR A 12 -12.38 -24.44 -58.92
N VAL A 13 -11.96 -25.54 -58.28
CA VAL A 13 -12.68 -26.85 -58.40
C VAL A 13 -12.91 -27.60 -57.07
N THR A 14 -12.94 -26.93 -55.91
CA THR A 14 -13.33 -27.58 -54.62
C THR A 14 -14.65 -27.09 -54.03
N HIS A 15 -15.50 -26.47 -54.85
CA HIS A 15 -16.91 -26.24 -54.52
C HIS A 15 -17.79 -26.86 -55.60
N SER A 16 -18.23 -28.09 -55.39
CA SER A 16 -19.56 -28.62 -55.74
C SER A 16 -19.54 -30.15 -55.82
N VAL A 17 -20.65 -30.75 -55.43
CA VAL A 17 -21.02 -32.17 -55.59
C VAL A 17 -20.50 -33.12 -54.50
N THR A 18 -21.25 -33.20 -53.42
CA THR A 18 -21.93 -34.46 -53.05
C THR A 18 -23.20 -34.13 -52.27
N VAL A 19 -24.33 -34.15 -52.98
CA VAL A 19 -25.67 -34.29 -52.39
C VAL A 19 -26.30 -35.56 -52.96
N SER A 20 -27.03 -36.24 -52.09
CA SER A 20 -27.92 -37.41 -52.25
C SER A 20 -27.27 -38.79 -52.09
N ALA A 21 -27.79 -39.70 -51.26
CA ALA A 21 -28.94 -39.65 -50.36
C ALA A 21 -28.90 -40.84 -49.38
N ALA A 22 -29.24 -40.60 -48.12
CA ALA A 22 -29.99 -41.53 -47.28
C ALA A 22 -30.67 -40.73 -46.17
N SER A 23 -31.96 -40.51 -46.36
CA SER A 23 -32.88 -39.86 -45.44
C SER A 23 -33.03 -40.67 -44.15
N ALA A 24 -32.46 -40.17 -43.06
CA ALA A 24 -33.04 -40.33 -41.74
C ALA A 24 -33.53 -38.94 -41.31
N SER A 25 -34.85 -38.83 -41.10
CA SER A 25 -35.54 -37.61 -40.71
C SER A 25 -34.87 -36.94 -39.50
N SER A 26 -34.23 -35.79 -39.73
CA SER A 26 -33.89 -34.83 -38.67
C SER A 26 -34.28 -33.42 -39.09
N THR A 27 -35.48 -33.24 -39.65
CA THR A 27 -36.09 -31.92 -39.89
C THR A 27 -36.59 -31.23 -38.60
N LEU A 28 -36.10 -31.68 -37.44
CA LEU A 28 -36.38 -31.15 -36.10
C LEU A 28 -35.11 -31.04 -35.26
N ARG A 29 -33.94 -30.80 -35.88
CA ARG A 29 -32.76 -30.34 -35.12
C ARG A 29 -32.78 -28.83 -35.05
N ALA A 30 -32.67 -28.29 -33.84
CA ALA A 30 -32.38 -26.87 -33.64
C ALA A 30 -31.18 -26.47 -34.50
N THR A 31 -31.19 -25.25 -35.05
CA THR A 31 -30.07 -24.70 -35.83
C THR A 31 -28.75 -25.03 -35.11
N PRO A 32 -27.79 -25.71 -35.76
CA PRO A 32 -26.55 -26.12 -35.12
C PRO A 32 -25.88 -24.90 -34.49
N GLN A 33 -25.76 -24.91 -33.16
CA GLN A 33 -25.00 -23.92 -32.37
C GLN A 33 -23.53 -24.36 -32.27
N GLY A 34 -23.06 -25.13 -33.25
CA GLY A 34 -21.85 -25.94 -33.18
C GLY A 34 -20.56 -25.17 -32.99
N GLY A 35 -19.69 -25.70 -32.13
CA GLY A 35 -18.32 -25.22 -32.02
C GLY A 35 -17.45 -25.64 -33.20
N VAL A 36 -16.13 -25.46 -33.05
CA VAL A 36 -15.10 -25.75 -34.06
C VAL A 36 -15.21 -27.15 -34.69
N PHE A 37 -15.71 -28.13 -33.94
CA PHE A 37 -15.90 -29.53 -34.39
C PHE A 37 -17.01 -29.72 -35.44
N GLU A 38 -17.91 -28.75 -35.61
CA GLU A 38 -18.94 -28.74 -36.67
C GLU A 38 -18.50 -27.92 -37.90
N GLY A 39 -17.22 -27.48 -37.94
CA GLY A 39 -16.65 -26.72 -39.06
C GLY A 39 -16.89 -25.22 -39.02
N LEU A 40 -17.47 -24.69 -37.92
CA LEU A 40 -17.65 -23.26 -37.72
C LEU A 40 -16.33 -22.59 -37.31
N ASN A 41 -15.99 -21.48 -37.99
CA ASN A 41 -14.80 -20.69 -37.68
C ASN A 41 -15.10 -19.76 -36.48
N PRO A 42 -14.39 -19.88 -35.34
CA PRO A 42 -14.66 -19.09 -34.14
C PRO A 42 -14.35 -17.60 -34.31
N THR A 43 -13.57 -17.22 -35.32
CA THR A 43 -13.28 -15.80 -35.64
C THR A 43 -14.32 -15.18 -36.57
N HIS A 44 -15.25 -15.96 -37.12
CA HIS A 44 -16.34 -15.41 -37.92
C HIS A 44 -17.34 -14.71 -37.01
N TYR A 45 -17.64 -13.43 -37.29
CA TYR A 45 -18.62 -12.68 -36.51
C TYR A 45 -20.04 -13.18 -36.82
N ASP A 46 -20.76 -13.63 -35.79
CA ASP A 46 -22.18 -13.92 -35.85
C ASP A 46 -22.94 -12.84 -35.06
N THR A 47 -23.85 -12.12 -35.73
CA THR A 47 -24.68 -11.07 -35.11
C THR A 47 -25.59 -11.62 -34.02
N LYS A 48 -25.98 -12.90 -34.10
CA LYS A 48 -26.83 -13.54 -33.07
C LYS A 48 -26.02 -13.94 -31.84
N ASN A 49 -24.73 -14.25 -32.01
CA ASN A 49 -23.83 -14.72 -30.94
C ASN A 49 -22.49 -13.95 -30.96
N PRO A 50 -22.48 -12.64 -30.66
CA PRO A 50 -21.28 -11.82 -30.73
C PRO A 50 -20.22 -12.18 -29.67
N ILE A 51 -20.58 -13.02 -28.69
CA ILE A 51 -19.77 -13.33 -27.51
C ILE A 51 -18.46 -14.05 -27.88
N THR A 52 -18.45 -14.95 -28.86
CA THR A 52 -17.25 -15.74 -29.20
C THR A 52 -16.11 -14.86 -29.68
N LEU A 53 -16.39 -13.96 -30.64
CA LEU A 53 -15.39 -13.03 -31.16
C LEU A 53 -15.00 -11.99 -30.09
N PHE A 54 -15.96 -11.50 -29.30
CA PHE A 54 -15.67 -10.58 -28.20
C PHE A 54 -14.70 -11.18 -27.18
N VAL A 55 -14.87 -12.44 -26.80
CA VAL A 55 -13.96 -13.13 -25.87
C VAL A 55 -12.56 -13.24 -26.49
N ILE A 56 -12.45 -13.57 -27.78
CA ILE A 56 -11.15 -13.60 -28.48
C ILE A 56 -10.49 -12.22 -28.44
N GLN A 57 -11.23 -11.16 -28.77
CA GLN A 57 -10.74 -9.77 -28.72
C GLN A 57 -10.26 -9.41 -27.31
N ALA A 58 -11.05 -9.71 -26.28
CA ALA A 58 -10.71 -9.42 -24.89
C ALA A 58 -9.46 -10.17 -24.42
N VAL A 59 -9.34 -11.46 -24.75
CA VAL A 59 -8.15 -12.26 -24.44
C VAL A 59 -6.89 -11.65 -25.07
N ILE A 60 -6.95 -11.31 -26.36
CA ILE A 60 -5.83 -10.69 -27.08
C ILE A 60 -5.43 -9.37 -26.41
N VAL A 61 -6.40 -8.51 -26.12
CA VAL A 61 -6.17 -7.20 -25.49
C VAL A 61 -5.53 -7.34 -24.11
N ILE A 62 -6.08 -8.20 -23.25
CA ILE A 62 -5.60 -8.34 -21.86
C ILE A 62 -4.22 -8.99 -21.83
N LEU A 63 -4.00 -10.02 -22.64
CA LEU A 63 -2.71 -10.70 -22.74
C LEU A 63 -1.63 -9.73 -23.21
N LEU A 64 -1.88 -9.01 -24.31
CA LEU A 64 -0.91 -8.10 -24.90
C LEU A 64 -0.63 -6.90 -23.97
N THR A 65 -1.66 -6.37 -23.31
CA THR A 65 -1.51 -5.32 -22.29
C THR A 65 -0.59 -5.77 -21.17
N ARG A 66 -0.76 -6.98 -20.62
CA ARG A 66 0.09 -7.48 -19.54
C ARG A 66 1.53 -7.71 -19.99
N LEU A 67 1.72 -8.25 -21.20
CA LEU A 67 3.05 -8.47 -21.78
C LEU A 67 3.81 -7.15 -21.96
N ILE A 68 3.14 -6.10 -22.43
CA ILE A 68 3.74 -4.76 -22.61
C ILE A 68 3.96 -4.06 -21.27
N HIS A 69 3.08 -4.28 -20.30
CA HIS A 69 3.21 -3.68 -18.98
C HIS A 69 4.44 -4.20 -18.23
N PHE A 70 4.76 -5.50 -18.34
CA PHE A 70 5.90 -6.11 -17.63
C PHE A 70 7.23 -5.34 -17.76
N PRO A 71 7.74 -5.01 -18.98
CA PRO A 71 8.94 -4.19 -19.11
C PRO A 71 8.73 -2.74 -18.66
N LEU A 72 7.54 -2.17 -18.85
CA LEU A 72 7.21 -0.79 -18.45
C LEU A 72 7.20 -0.60 -16.92
N THR A 73 6.90 -1.65 -16.15
CA THR A 73 6.98 -1.63 -14.68
C THR A 73 8.39 -1.32 -14.19
N TYR A 74 9.43 -1.81 -14.88
CA TYR A 74 10.84 -1.49 -14.55
C TYR A 74 11.16 0.00 -14.77
N LEU A 75 10.50 0.63 -15.74
CA LEU A 75 10.59 2.08 -16.01
C LEU A 75 9.66 2.91 -15.11
N ARG A 76 8.95 2.29 -14.15
CA ARG A 76 7.96 2.92 -13.26
C ARG A 76 6.85 3.66 -14.01
N GLN A 77 6.45 3.14 -15.16
CA GLN A 77 5.42 3.73 -15.99
C GLN A 77 4.02 3.25 -15.56
N PRO A 78 3.01 4.14 -15.48
CA PRO A 78 1.64 3.75 -15.18
C PRO A 78 1.07 2.75 -16.20
N ARG A 79 0.22 1.83 -15.73
CA ARG A 79 -0.38 0.77 -16.55
C ARG A 79 -1.18 1.29 -17.76
N VAL A 80 -1.84 2.44 -17.64
CA VAL A 80 -2.62 3.05 -18.76
C VAL A 80 -1.76 3.26 -20.02
N ILE A 81 -0.46 3.53 -19.88
CA ILE A 81 0.45 3.67 -21.02
C ILE A 81 0.53 2.36 -21.81
N ALA A 82 0.62 1.22 -21.11
CA ALA A 82 0.64 -0.10 -21.74
C ALA A 82 -0.67 -0.40 -22.48
N GLU A 83 -1.80 -0.01 -21.90
CA GLU A 83 -3.15 -0.23 -22.46
C GLU A 83 -3.35 0.55 -23.77
N VAL A 84 -2.91 1.80 -23.82
CA VAL A 84 -2.98 2.63 -25.04
C VAL A 84 -2.01 2.12 -26.10
N ILE A 85 -0.76 1.80 -25.73
CA ILE A 85 0.23 1.22 -26.65
C ILE A 85 -0.30 -0.09 -27.23
N THR A 86 -0.95 -0.92 -26.42
CA THR A 86 -1.62 -2.16 -26.88
C THR A 86 -2.62 -1.87 -27.98
N GLY A 87 -3.50 -0.88 -27.78
CA GLY A 87 -4.44 -0.46 -28.82
C GLY A 87 -3.76 0.05 -30.08
N ILE A 88 -2.67 0.84 -29.96
CA ILE A 88 -1.92 1.35 -31.12
C ILE A 88 -1.29 0.19 -31.91
N LEU A 89 -0.76 -0.81 -31.21
CA LEU A 89 -0.20 -2.02 -31.83
C LEU A 89 -1.28 -2.86 -32.53
N LEU A 90 -2.42 -3.08 -31.88
CA LEU A 90 -3.55 -3.82 -32.48
C LEU A 90 -4.24 -3.04 -33.60
N GLY A 91 -4.10 -1.72 -33.61
CA GLY A 91 -4.74 -0.81 -34.54
C GLY A 91 -4.08 -0.73 -35.93
N PRO A 92 -4.51 0.24 -36.75
CA PRO A 92 -4.02 0.41 -38.13
C PRO A 92 -2.54 0.79 -38.21
N SER A 93 -1.94 1.22 -37.09
CA SER A 93 -0.54 1.63 -37.03
C SER A 93 0.44 0.46 -37.14
N VAL A 94 0.09 -0.75 -36.67
CA VAL A 94 0.99 -1.92 -36.70
C VAL A 94 0.28 -3.17 -37.22
N CYS A 95 -0.51 -3.87 -36.39
CA CYS A 95 -1.14 -5.14 -36.78
C CYS A 95 -2.18 -4.96 -37.89
N GLY A 96 -2.84 -3.80 -37.97
CA GLY A 96 -3.77 -3.51 -39.06
C GLY A 96 -3.12 -3.37 -40.44
N ARG A 97 -1.78 -3.36 -40.53
CA ARG A 97 -1.04 -3.46 -41.81
C ARG A 97 -0.91 -4.91 -42.31
N ILE A 98 -1.14 -5.89 -41.45
CA ILE A 98 -1.12 -7.31 -41.81
C ILE A 98 -2.39 -7.61 -42.61
N PRO A 99 -2.29 -8.17 -43.83
CA PRO A 99 -3.46 -8.45 -44.65
C PRO A 99 -4.42 -9.41 -43.94
N GLY A 100 -5.68 -9.02 -43.82
CA GLY A 100 -6.73 -9.83 -43.20
C GLY A 100 -6.88 -9.66 -41.68
N PHE A 101 -5.86 -9.19 -40.95
CA PHE A 101 -5.90 -9.12 -39.47
C PHE A 101 -7.08 -8.30 -38.95
N THR A 102 -7.22 -7.05 -39.39
CA THR A 102 -8.32 -6.17 -38.95
C THR A 102 -9.68 -6.74 -39.30
N LYS A 103 -9.82 -7.33 -40.50
CA LYS A 103 -11.10 -7.90 -40.95
C LYS A 103 -11.50 -9.15 -40.16
N THR A 104 -10.53 -9.92 -39.68
CA THR A 104 -10.77 -11.16 -38.92
C THR A 104 -10.95 -10.90 -37.43
N ILE A 105 -10.13 -10.05 -36.82
CA ILE A 105 -10.12 -9.85 -35.36
C ILE A 105 -10.97 -8.66 -34.93
N PHE A 106 -10.98 -7.56 -35.68
CA PHE A 106 -11.74 -6.35 -35.37
C PHE A 106 -12.65 -5.93 -36.56
N PRO A 107 -13.56 -6.81 -37.02
CA PRO A 107 -14.50 -6.44 -38.08
C PRO A 107 -15.40 -5.30 -37.61
N THR A 108 -15.75 -4.39 -38.52
CA THR A 108 -16.58 -3.21 -38.25
C THR A 108 -17.93 -3.56 -37.60
N GLU A 109 -18.49 -4.72 -37.92
CA GLU A 109 -19.75 -5.21 -37.34
C GLU A 109 -19.63 -5.60 -35.86
N SER A 110 -18.43 -5.98 -35.39
CA SER A 110 -18.20 -6.34 -33.98
C SER A 110 -17.93 -5.14 -33.07
N MET A 111 -17.53 -4.00 -33.66
CA MET A 111 -17.12 -2.80 -32.91
C MET A 111 -18.20 -2.21 -32.01
N PRO A 112 -19.51 -2.21 -32.34
CA PRO A 112 -20.55 -1.72 -31.44
C PRO A 112 -20.63 -2.53 -30.13
N ALA A 113 -20.54 -3.86 -30.20
CA ALA A 113 -20.57 -4.72 -29.02
C ALA A 113 -19.33 -4.51 -28.14
N PHE A 114 -18.15 -4.42 -28.76
CA PHE A 114 -16.90 -4.10 -28.06
C PHE A 114 -16.96 -2.73 -27.37
N THR A 115 -17.46 -1.72 -28.09
CA THR A 115 -17.59 -0.35 -27.58
C THR A 115 -18.60 -0.25 -26.44
N LEU A 116 -19.68 -1.03 -26.47
CA LEU A 116 -20.67 -1.07 -25.39
C LEU A 116 -20.03 -1.56 -24.07
N VAL A 117 -19.30 -2.68 -24.11
CA VAL A 117 -18.64 -3.23 -22.91
C VAL A 117 -17.54 -2.30 -22.41
N ALA A 118 -16.76 -1.72 -23.32
CA ALA A 118 -15.74 -0.73 -22.99
C ALA A 118 -16.33 0.52 -22.33
N ASN A 119 -17.45 1.06 -22.84
CA ASN A 119 -18.13 2.21 -22.25
C ASN A 119 -18.78 1.89 -20.90
N LEU A 120 -19.28 0.67 -20.70
CA LEU A 120 -19.72 0.21 -19.39
C LEU A 120 -18.55 0.16 -18.39
N GLY A 121 -17.39 -0.32 -18.85
CA GLY A 121 -16.12 -0.24 -18.13
C GLY A 121 -15.76 1.17 -17.72
N LEU A 122 -15.87 2.10 -18.68
CA LEU A 122 -15.62 3.52 -18.44
C LEU A 122 -16.58 4.12 -17.41
N VAL A 123 -17.87 3.80 -17.48
CA VAL A 123 -18.87 4.23 -16.49
C VAL A 123 -18.48 3.79 -15.09
N LEU A 124 -18.14 2.50 -14.91
CA LEU A 124 -17.71 1.99 -13.60
C LEU A 124 -16.38 2.59 -13.15
N PHE A 125 -15.45 2.81 -14.08
CA PHE A 125 -14.19 3.48 -13.77
C PHE A 125 -14.41 4.92 -13.31
N LEU A 126 -15.26 5.71 -13.98
CA LEU A 126 -15.56 7.07 -13.54
C LEU A 126 -16.28 7.12 -12.19
N PHE A 127 -17.07 6.10 -11.89
CA PHE A 127 -17.60 5.92 -10.54
C PHE A 127 -16.48 5.71 -9.51
N LEU A 128 -15.49 4.85 -9.78
CA LEU A 128 -14.32 4.67 -8.91
C LEU A 128 -13.50 5.95 -8.76
N VAL A 129 -13.28 6.70 -9.84
CA VAL A 129 -12.61 8.00 -9.79
C VAL A 129 -13.41 8.98 -8.93
N GLY A 130 -14.74 9.00 -9.04
CA GLY A 130 -15.59 9.81 -8.18
C GLY A 130 -15.50 9.41 -6.71
N LEU A 131 -15.36 8.11 -6.40
CA LEU A 131 -15.12 7.61 -5.04
C LEU A 131 -13.76 8.03 -4.48
N GLU A 132 -12.75 8.21 -5.32
CA GLU A 132 -11.41 8.63 -4.91
C GLU A 132 -11.36 10.11 -4.47
N VAL A 133 -12.31 10.93 -4.94
CA VAL A 133 -12.36 12.37 -4.66
C VAL A 133 -12.87 12.64 -3.25
N ASP A 134 -11.94 12.90 -2.32
CA ASP A 134 -12.27 13.43 -0.99
C ASP A 134 -12.24 14.97 -0.96
N LEU A 135 -13.43 15.57 -0.98
CA LEU A 135 -13.62 17.02 -0.90
C LEU A 135 -13.15 17.63 0.43
N ARG A 136 -13.07 16.85 1.52
CA ARG A 136 -12.61 17.35 2.84
C ARG A 136 -11.11 17.63 2.81
N GLN A 137 -10.33 16.75 2.18
CA GLN A 137 -8.88 16.92 2.06
C GLN A 137 -8.48 18.02 1.09
N ALA A 138 -9.25 18.26 0.03
CA ALA A 138 -9.02 19.35 -0.90
C ALA A 138 -9.03 20.75 -0.23
N LEU A 139 -9.71 20.89 0.91
CA LEU A 139 -9.83 22.16 1.65
C LEU A 139 -8.60 22.48 2.54
N ARG A 140 -7.72 21.50 2.79
CA ARG A 140 -6.48 21.71 3.56
C ARG A 140 -5.43 22.32 2.64
N ASN A 141 -4.96 23.54 2.94
CA ASN A 141 -4.08 24.37 2.08
C ASN A 141 -4.73 24.88 0.78
N TRP A 142 -6.04 25.15 0.80
CA TRP A 142 -6.81 25.56 -0.37
C TRP A 142 -6.24 26.80 -1.11
N ARG A 143 -5.63 27.76 -0.42
CA ARG A 143 -5.09 28.98 -1.07
C ARG A 143 -4.03 28.67 -2.12
N ILE A 144 -3.03 27.86 -1.75
CA ILE A 144 -1.94 27.50 -2.65
C ILE A 144 -2.49 26.54 -3.73
N ALA A 145 -3.25 25.52 -3.33
CA ALA A 145 -3.81 24.54 -4.25
C ALA A 145 -4.71 25.17 -5.33
N VAL A 146 -5.60 26.10 -4.95
CA VAL A 146 -6.48 26.81 -5.90
C VAL A 146 -5.68 27.69 -6.85
N SER A 147 -4.66 28.41 -6.37
CA SER A 147 -3.82 29.23 -7.25
C SER A 147 -3.06 28.39 -8.29
N VAL A 148 -2.54 27.23 -7.88
CA VAL A 148 -1.84 26.28 -8.75
C VAL A 148 -2.82 25.64 -9.73
N ALA A 149 -4.00 25.24 -9.27
CA ALA A 149 -5.06 24.70 -10.12
C ALA A 149 -5.49 25.72 -11.19
N ALA A 150 -5.85 26.93 -10.77
CA ALA A 150 -6.30 27.99 -11.67
C ALA A 150 -5.23 28.38 -12.71
N ALA A 151 -3.99 28.65 -12.29
CA ALA A 151 -2.91 28.95 -13.22
C ALA A 151 -2.57 27.76 -14.13
N GLY A 152 -2.64 26.54 -13.59
CA GLY A 152 -2.43 25.29 -14.30
C GLY A 152 -3.53 24.94 -15.30
N MET A 153 -4.73 25.55 -15.21
CA MET A 153 -5.76 25.42 -16.24
C MET A 153 -5.75 26.61 -17.20
N ALA A 154 -5.69 27.83 -16.70
CA ALA A 154 -5.84 29.05 -17.51
C ALA A 154 -4.73 29.20 -18.55
N LEU A 155 -3.47 28.97 -18.18
CA LEU A 155 -2.35 29.17 -19.10
C LEU A 155 -2.35 28.11 -20.23
N PRO A 156 -2.44 26.79 -19.95
CA PRO A 156 -2.55 25.78 -21.01
C PRO A 156 -3.82 25.91 -21.84
N PHE A 157 -4.94 26.37 -21.25
CA PHE A 157 -6.16 26.67 -22.00
C PHE A 157 -5.92 27.79 -23.02
N GLY A 158 -5.31 28.90 -22.60
CA GLY A 158 -5.00 30.03 -23.47
C GLY A 158 -4.04 29.67 -24.60
N LEU A 159 -2.96 28.92 -24.29
CA LEU A 159 -2.04 28.44 -25.31
C LEU A 159 -2.68 27.37 -26.22
N GLY A 160 -3.56 26.53 -25.66
CA GLY A 160 -4.39 25.58 -26.39
C GLY A 160 -5.31 26.28 -27.39
N ALA A 161 -5.95 27.36 -26.98
CA ALA A 161 -6.77 28.19 -27.86
C ALA A 161 -5.95 28.84 -28.98
N ALA A 162 -4.71 29.25 -28.70
CA ALA A 162 -3.80 29.79 -29.70
C ALA A 162 -3.42 28.73 -30.76
N ILE A 163 -3.05 27.51 -30.36
CA ILE A 163 -2.70 26.44 -31.32
C ILE A 163 -3.93 25.88 -32.04
N ALA A 164 -5.12 25.96 -31.43
CA ALA A 164 -6.38 25.56 -32.04
C ALA A 164 -6.65 26.34 -33.33
N TYR A 165 -6.24 27.61 -33.41
CA TYR A 165 -6.34 28.39 -34.65
C TYR A 165 -5.59 27.73 -35.80
N GLY A 166 -4.33 27.33 -35.59
CA GLY A 166 -3.53 26.65 -36.61
C GLY A 166 -4.08 25.26 -36.96
N LEU A 167 -4.41 24.46 -35.95
CA LEU A 167 -4.99 23.12 -36.15
C LEU A 167 -6.30 23.17 -36.94
N TYR A 168 -7.18 24.11 -36.63
CA TYR A 168 -8.46 24.26 -37.32
C TYR A 168 -8.26 24.64 -38.79
N HIS A 169 -7.41 25.64 -39.11
CA HIS A 169 -7.22 26.05 -40.51
C HIS A 169 -6.48 25.00 -41.33
N GLN A 170 -5.60 24.21 -40.72
CA GLN A 170 -4.84 23.18 -41.42
C GLN A 170 -5.63 21.89 -41.65
N PHE A 171 -6.45 21.46 -40.67
CA PHE A 171 -7.03 20.12 -40.65
C PHE A 171 -8.57 20.07 -40.69
N ARG A 172 -9.27 21.21 -40.74
CA ARG A 172 -10.76 21.25 -40.82
C ARG A 172 -11.34 20.50 -42.01
N ASN A 173 -10.60 20.38 -43.11
CA ASN A 173 -11.06 19.71 -44.32
C ASN A 173 -10.75 18.20 -44.33
N ASP A 174 -10.22 17.65 -43.23
CA ASP A 174 -10.00 16.21 -43.11
C ASP A 174 -11.34 15.45 -43.12
N GLU A 175 -11.31 14.24 -43.70
CA GLU A 175 -12.47 13.35 -43.74
C GLU A 175 -12.96 12.99 -42.33
N GLY A 176 -14.28 12.91 -42.16
CA GLY A 176 -14.91 12.49 -40.91
C GLY A 176 -15.21 13.59 -39.88
N ILE A 177 -14.88 14.85 -40.17
CA ILE A 177 -15.19 16.00 -39.31
C ILE A 177 -16.62 16.52 -39.57
N ALA A 178 -17.35 16.87 -38.51
CA ALA A 178 -18.62 17.60 -38.61
C ALA A 178 -18.37 19.11 -38.82
N PRO A 179 -19.22 19.86 -39.56
CA PRO A 179 -19.03 21.30 -39.77
C PRO A 179 -19.30 22.09 -38.48
N ILE A 180 -18.32 22.11 -37.59
CA ILE A 180 -18.36 22.82 -36.30
C ILE A 180 -17.80 24.23 -36.42
N SER A 181 -18.29 25.13 -35.56
CA SER A 181 -17.78 26.48 -35.47
C SER A 181 -16.39 26.49 -34.81
N PHE A 182 -15.55 27.46 -35.20
CA PHE A 182 -14.23 27.61 -34.61
C PHE A 182 -14.28 27.81 -33.09
N GLY A 183 -15.31 28.50 -32.57
CA GLY A 183 -15.47 28.71 -31.13
C GLY A 183 -15.60 27.40 -30.33
N VAL A 184 -16.40 26.46 -30.82
CA VAL A 184 -16.57 25.15 -30.17
C VAL A 184 -15.29 24.32 -30.25
N TYR A 185 -14.62 24.33 -31.41
CA TYR A 185 -13.32 23.65 -31.57
C TYR A 185 -12.25 24.25 -30.64
N LEU A 186 -12.17 25.58 -30.55
CA LEU A 186 -11.23 26.30 -29.69
C LEU A 186 -11.43 25.95 -28.21
N ILE A 187 -12.69 25.98 -27.73
CA ILE A 187 -12.99 25.62 -26.35
C ILE A 187 -12.61 24.16 -26.10
N PHE A 188 -12.96 23.24 -27.02
CA PHE A 188 -12.63 21.82 -26.88
C PHE A 188 -11.11 21.58 -26.80
N ILE A 189 -10.32 22.17 -27.70
CA ILE A 189 -8.85 22.05 -27.69
C ILE A 189 -8.25 22.72 -26.45
N GLY A 190 -8.76 23.88 -26.04
CA GLY A 190 -8.35 24.55 -24.81
C GLY A 190 -8.58 23.68 -23.58
N VAL A 191 -9.75 23.04 -23.48
CA VAL A 191 -10.09 22.11 -22.39
C VAL A 191 -9.19 20.87 -22.44
N ALA A 192 -9.01 20.25 -23.60
CA ALA A 192 -8.13 19.08 -23.74
C ALA A 192 -6.68 19.38 -23.31
N MET A 193 -6.18 20.60 -23.57
CA MET A 193 -4.85 21.04 -23.14
C MET A 193 -4.77 21.37 -21.65
N ALA A 194 -5.88 21.78 -21.04
CA ALA A 194 -5.97 22.26 -19.65
C ALA A 194 -6.26 21.17 -18.62
N ILE A 195 -6.74 19.99 -19.01
CA ILE A 195 -7.04 18.91 -18.07
C ILE A 195 -5.75 18.25 -17.57
N THR A 196 -5.71 17.98 -16.26
CA THR A 196 -4.70 17.13 -15.60
C THR A 196 -5.43 15.86 -15.15
N ALA A 197 -4.74 14.72 -15.00
CA ALA A 197 -5.37 13.47 -14.58
C ALA A 197 -5.00 13.13 -13.12
N PHE A 198 -5.91 13.37 -12.17
CA PHE A 198 -5.69 13.07 -10.75
C PHE A 198 -5.31 11.61 -10.45
N PRO A 199 -5.98 10.57 -10.98
CA PRO A 199 -5.65 9.17 -10.61
C PRO A 199 -4.22 8.78 -10.97
N VAL A 200 -3.78 9.15 -12.18
CA VAL A 200 -2.41 8.87 -12.65
C VAL A 200 -1.39 9.65 -11.83
N LEU A 201 -1.70 10.92 -11.53
CA LEU A 201 -0.85 11.76 -10.68
C LEU A 201 -0.70 11.19 -9.26
N CYS A 202 -1.81 10.75 -8.65
CA CYS A 202 -1.83 10.14 -7.33
C CYS A 202 -0.96 8.87 -7.32
N ARG A 203 -1.09 8.02 -8.34
CA ARG A 203 -0.24 6.83 -8.52
C ARG A 203 1.24 7.15 -8.71
N ILE A 204 1.59 8.18 -9.48
CA ILE A 204 2.99 8.62 -9.63
C ILE A 204 3.54 9.07 -8.27
N LEU A 205 2.83 9.95 -7.55
CA LEU A 205 3.24 10.42 -6.23
C LEU A 205 3.40 9.28 -5.22
N THR A 206 2.49 8.32 -5.26
CA THR A 206 2.49 7.09 -4.47
C THR A 206 3.75 6.27 -4.74
N SER A 207 4.05 5.99 -6.02
CA SER A 207 5.23 5.24 -6.44
C SER A 207 6.55 5.93 -6.08
N LEU A 208 6.55 7.26 -6.06
CA LEU A 208 7.69 8.11 -5.72
C LEU A 208 7.78 8.43 -4.21
N LYS A 209 6.81 7.98 -3.40
CA LYS A 209 6.70 8.25 -1.96
C LYS A 209 6.61 9.74 -1.61
N LEU A 210 5.98 10.51 -2.47
CA LEU A 210 5.84 11.96 -2.35
C LEU A 210 4.51 12.40 -1.74
N LEU A 211 3.54 11.49 -1.53
CA LEU A 211 2.19 11.80 -1.02
C LEU A 211 2.18 12.68 0.24
N ASN A 212 3.09 12.40 1.18
CA ASN A 212 3.17 13.09 2.47
C ASN A 212 4.09 14.33 2.45
N THR A 213 4.66 14.70 1.30
CA THR A 213 5.47 15.90 1.16
C THR A 213 4.60 17.11 0.87
N ASN A 214 5.02 18.32 1.22
CA ASN A 214 4.25 19.54 0.93
C ASN A 214 3.93 19.67 -0.57
N ALA A 215 4.89 19.38 -1.44
CA ALA A 215 4.69 19.34 -2.88
C ALA A 215 3.61 18.32 -3.29
N GLY A 216 3.67 17.10 -2.74
CA GLY A 216 2.67 16.06 -2.99
C GLY A 216 1.27 16.47 -2.57
N VAL A 217 1.11 17.02 -1.35
CA VAL A 217 -0.19 17.50 -0.84
C VAL A 217 -0.76 18.61 -1.73
N ILE A 218 0.05 19.61 -2.10
CA ILE A 218 -0.40 20.72 -2.97
C ILE A 218 -0.85 20.20 -4.33
N VAL A 219 -0.09 19.28 -4.91
CA VAL A 219 -0.36 18.70 -6.23
C VAL A 219 -1.61 17.82 -6.20
N LEU A 220 -1.82 17.02 -5.15
CA LEU A 220 -3.05 16.23 -4.98
C LEU A 220 -4.28 17.13 -4.87
N SER A 221 -4.23 18.14 -3.99
CA SER A 221 -5.34 19.09 -3.81
C SER A 221 -5.63 19.90 -5.09
N ALA A 222 -4.59 20.35 -5.80
CA ALA A 222 -4.74 21.06 -7.07
C ALA A 222 -5.26 20.13 -8.18
N GLY A 223 -4.83 18.86 -8.20
CA GLY A 223 -5.29 17.82 -9.12
C GLY A 223 -6.78 17.55 -8.97
N ILE A 224 -7.27 17.35 -7.74
CA ILE A 224 -8.70 17.17 -7.46
C ILE A 224 -9.52 18.35 -7.97
N GLY A 225 -9.06 19.58 -7.69
CA GLY A 225 -9.72 20.80 -8.19
C GLY A 225 -9.76 20.86 -9.72
N ASN A 226 -8.64 20.54 -10.38
CA ASN A 226 -8.56 20.50 -11.84
C ASN A 226 -9.46 19.44 -12.46
N ASP A 227 -9.58 18.25 -11.85
CA ASP A 227 -10.46 17.19 -12.34
C ASP A 227 -11.92 17.64 -12.27
N VAL A 228 -12.38 18.18 -11.13
CA VAL A 228 -13.76 18.69 -10.97
C VAL A 228 -14.07 19.78 -11.99
N VAL A 229 -13.20 20.78 -12.13
CA VAL A 229 -13.39 21.86 -13.11
C VAL A 229 -13.30 21.33 -14.54
N GLY A 230 -12.39 20.40 -14.81
CA GLY A 230 -12.22 19.75 -16.10
C GLY A 230 -13.49 19.02 -16.56
N TRP A 231 -14.17 18.32 -15.65
CA TRP A 231 -15.45 17.68 -15.92
C TRP A 231 -16.56 18.69 -16.22
N ILE A 232 -16.65 19.79 -15.46
CA ILE A 232 -17.62 20.86 -15.73
C ILE A 232 -17.38 21.46 -17.12
N LEU A 233 -16.12 21.74 -17.46
CA LEU A 233 -15.75 22.28 -18.78
C LEU A 233 -16.00 21.28 -19.91
N LEU A 234 -15.77 19.98 -19.68
CA LEU A 234 -16.09 18.94 -20.66
C LEU A 234 -17.60 18.83 -20.87
N ALA A 235 -18.40 18.83 -19.81
CA ALA A 235 -19.85 18.80 -19.90
C ALA A 235 -20.37 20.00 -20.72
N LEU A 236 -19.81 21.18 -20.48
CA LEU A 236 -20.08 22.38 -21.28
C LEU A 236 -19.70 22.20 -22.75
N CYS A 237 -18.53 21.64 -23.06
CA CYS A 237 -18.11 21.38 -24.44
C CYS A 237 -19.08 20.45 -25.15
N VAL A 238 -19.43 19.32 -24.53
CA VAL A 238 -20.34 18.33 -25.11
C VAL A 238 -21.74 18.91 -25.31
N ALA A 239 -22.23 19.68 -24.34
CA ALA A 239 -23.52 20.37 -24.46
C ALA A 239 -23.53 21.34 -25.65
N LEU A 240 -22.49 22.16 -25.82
CA LEU A 240 -22.37 23.10 -26.95
C LEU A 240 -22.29 22.42 -28.31
N VAL A 241 -21.67 21.23 -28.38
CA VAL A 241 -21.55 20.43 -29.61
C VAL A 241 -22.89 19.81 -29.98
N ASN A 242 -23.61 19.26 -29.01
CA ASN A 242 -24.86 18.55 -29.25
C ASN A 242 -26.05 19.48 -29.51
N SER A 243 -26.03 20.68 -28.94
CA SER A 243 -27.23 21.53 -28.86
C SER A 243 -27.49 22.37 -30.11
N GLY A 244 -26.50 22.55 -31.00
CA GLY A 244 -26.57 23.34 -32.25
C GLY A 244 -26.79 24.86 -32.06
N ALA A 245 -27.44 25.25 -30.96
CA ALA A 245 -27.71 26.59 -30.49
C ALA A 245 -27.23 26.76 -29.04
N GLY A 246 -26.64 27.90 -28.70
CA GLY A 246 -26.08 28.13 -27.35
C GLY A 246 -27.13 28.10 -26.22
N LEU A 247 -28.40 28.43 -26.52
CA LEU A 247 -29.47 28.49 -25.52
C LEU A 247 -29.86 27.09 -24.99
N THR A 248 -29.90 26.08 -25.86
CA THR A 248 -30.17 24.69 -25.46
C THR A 248 -29.03 24.12 -24.60
N ALA A 249 -27.77 24.51 -24.85
CA ALA A 249 -26.65 24.13 -23.98
C ALA A 249 -26.80 24.71 -22.55
N VAL A 250 -27.30 25.94 -22.41
CA VAL A 250 -27.59 26.54 -21.11
C VAL A 250 -28.68 25.76 -20.36
N TRP A 251 -29.76 25.37 -21.04
CA TRP A 251 -30.81 24.53 -20.44
C TRP A 251 -30.27 23.16 -19.99
N ILE A 252 -29.45 22.51 -20.82
CA ILE A 252 -28.78 21.24 -20.47
C ILE A 252 -27.95 21.42 -19.19
N LEU A 253 -27.18 22.51 -19.09
CA LEU A 253 -26.35 22.80 -17.92
C LEU A 253 -27.20 23.10 -16.67
N LEU A 254 -28.30 23.85 -16.80
CA LEU A 254 -29.23 24.12 -15.70
C LEU A 254 -29.91 22.84 -15.19
N VAL A 255 -30.33 21.95 -16.09
CA VAL A 255 -30.92 20.65 -15.72
C VAL A 255 -29.86 19.76 -15.05
N LEU A 256 -28.63 19.73 -15.56
CA LEU A 256 -27.51 19.00 -14.95
C LEU A 256 -27.22 19.53 -13.54
N LEU A 257 -27.21 20.86 -13.34
CA LEU A 257 -27.04 21.48 -12.03
C LEU A 257 -28.20 21.11 -11.11
N GLY A 258 -29.45 21.22 -11.58
CA GLY A 258 -30.63 20.80 -10.83
C GLY A 258 -30.58 19.33 -10.41
N TYR A 259 -30.11 18.46 -11.29
CA TYR A 259 -29.89 17.05 -10.99
C TYR A 259 -28.77 16.82 -9.96
N ALA A 260 -27.67 17.58 -10.04
CA ALA A 260 -26.61 17.55 -9.04
C ALA A 260 -27.11 17.94 -7.65
N LEU A 261 -27.94 18.99 -7.58
CA LEU A 261 -28.57 19.43 -6.35
C LEU A 261 -29.56 18.36 -5.83
N PHE A 262 -30.38 17.77 -6.72
CA PHE A 262 -31.27 16.67 -6.37
C PHE A 262 -30.52 15.47 -5.78
N LEU A 263 -29.43 15.04 -6.41
CA LEU A 263 -28.59 13.96 -5.90
C LEU A 263 -28.01 14.32 -4.52
N THR A 264 -27.51 15.55 -4.37
CA THR A 264 -26.86 16.02 -3.14
C THR A 264 -27.82 16.19 -1.97
N PHE A 265 -29.02 16.72 -2.20
CA PHE A 265 -29.96 17.06 -1.12
C PHE A 265 -31.03 16.00 -0.86
N ILE A 266 -31.31 15.11 -1.80
CA ILE A 266 -32.36 14.08 -1.65
C ILE A 266 -31.74 12.68 -1.66
N VAL A 267 -30.99 12.33 -2.70
CA VAL A 267 -30.46 10.95 -2.83
C VAL A 267 -29.37 10.67 -1.80
N ARG A 268 -28.45 11.61 -1.55
CA ARG A 268 -27.38 11.44 -0.56
C ARG A 268 -27.90 11.17 0.85
N PRO A 269 -28.78 11.99 1.46
CA PRO A 269 -29.25 11.70 2.81
C PRO A 269 -30.06 10.39 2.87
N ALA A 270 -30.85 10.07 1.84
CA ALA A 270 -31.55 8.79 1.76
C ALA A 270 -30.57 7.61 1.71
N PHE A 271 -29.52 7.72 0.90
CA PHE A 271 -28.48 6.71 0.78
C PHE A 271 -27.71 6.54 2.11
N ILE A 272 -27.30 7.63 2.75
CA ILE A 272 -26.65 7.59 4.07
C ILE A 272 -27.57 6.97 5.13
N TRP A 273 -28.86 7.28 5.10
CA TRP A 273 -29.84 6.67 6.01
C TRP A 273 -29.92 5.15 5.84
N VAL A 274 -29.97 4.65 4.60
CA VAL A 274 -29.93 3.21 4.30
C VAL A 274 -28.62 2.59 4.79
N LEU A 275 -27.48 3.24 4.55
CA LEU A 275 -26.19 2.73 4.98
C LEU A 275 -26.04 2.66 6.50
N ARG A 276 -26.59 3.62 7.24
CA ARG A 276 -26.63 3.60 8.71
C ARG A 276 -27.54 2.49 9.22
N LYS A 277 -28.74 2.33 8.63
CA LYS A 277 -29.70 1.30 9.02
C LYS A 277 -29.17 -0.12 8.79
N THR A 278 -28.37 -0.31 7.74
CA THR A 278 -27.75 -1.60 7.41
C THR A 278 -26.42 -1.85 8.13
N GLY A 279 -25.90 -0.89 8.89
CA GLY A 279 -24.59 -1.00 9.56
C GLY A 279 -23.38 -1.03 8.60
N SER A 280 -23.60 -0.75 7.31
CA SER A 280 -22.56 -0.89 6.26
C SER A 280 -21.46 0.16 6.35
N LEU A 281 -21.69 1.29 7.05
CA LEU A 281 -20.64 2.27 7.35
C LEU A 281 -19.53 1.68 8.24
N ALA A 282 -19.89 0.86 9.24
CA ALA A 282 -18.93 0.34 10.21
C ALA A 282 -18.34 -1.01 9.75
N ASN A 283 -19.21 -1.90 9.29
CA ASN A 283 -18.83 -3.28 8.97
C ASN A 283 -18.31 -3.43 7.52
N GLY A 284 -18.54 -2.42 6.67
CA GLY A 284 -18.26 -2.47 5.23
C GLY A 284 -19.51 -2.79 4.40
N PRO A 285 -19.44 -2.61 3.06
CA PRO A 285 -20.59 -2.76 2.18
C PRO A 285 -21.06 -4.22 2.11
N SER A 286 -22.31 -4.47 2.48
CA SER A 286 -22.99 -5.74 2.22
C SER A 286 -23.24 -5.93 0.72
N GLN A 287 -23.47 -7.17 0.27
CA GLN A 287 -23.77 -7.46 -1.14
C GLN A 287 -24.98 -6.65 -1.66
N SER A 288 -26.02 -6.47 -0.84
CA SER A 288 -27.20 -5.68 -1.20
C SER A 288 -26.89 -4.20 -1.35
N VAL A 289 -25.98 -3.65 -0.51
CA VAL A 289 -25.54 -2.26 -0.62
C VAL A 289 -24.66 -2.05 -1.84
N VAL A 290 -23.77 -2.99 -2.17
CA VAL A 290 -23.00 -2.95 -3.44
C VAL A 290 -23.95 -2.94 -4.64
N ALA A 291 -24.95 -3.83 -4.65
CA ALA A 291 -25.96 -3.87 -5.71
C ALA A 291 -26.75 -2.54 -5.80
N LEU A 292 -27.16 -1.97 -4.67
CA LEU A 292 -27.84 -0.67 -4.63
C LEU A 292 -26.96 0.45 -5.18
N THR A 293 -25.66 0.49 -4.84
CA THR A 293 -24.74 1.49 -5.38
C THR A 293 -24.56 1.36 -6.88
N LEU A 294 -24.37 0.14 -7.40
CA LEU A 294 -24.25 -0.09 -8.84
C LEU A 294 -25.55 0.28 -9.59
N LEU A 295 -26.71 0.00 -9.00
CA LEU A 295 -28.00 0.40 -9.54
C LEU A 295 -28.14 1.93 -9.60
N LEU A 296 -27.72 2.65 -8.55
CA LEU A 296 -27.67 4.12 -8.56
C LEU A 296 -26.74 4.66 -9.66
N VAL A 297 -25.56 4.05 -9.83
CA VAL A 297 -24.61 4.40 -10.89
C VAL A 297 -25.24 4.24 -12.27
N LEU A 298 -25.91 3.11 -12.54
CA LEU A 298 -26.55 2.84 -13.82
C LEU A 298 -27.73 3.79 -14.09
N ILE A 299 -28.59 4.02 -13.09
CA ILE A 299 -29.72 4.97 -13.21
C ILE A 299 -29.20 6.38 -13.47
N SER A 300 -28.15 6.81 -12.78
CA SER A 300 -27.58 8.14 -12.98
C SER A 300 -26.91 8.29 -14.34
N SER A 301 -26.23 7.24 -14.81
CA SER A 301 -25.64 7.20 -16.15
C SER A 301 -26.71 7.27 -17.25
N PHE A 302 -27.83 6.58 -17.05
CA PHE A 302 -28.97 6.66 -17.95
C PHE A 302 -29.59 8.06 -17.97
N PHE A 303 -29.80 8.68 -16.80
CA PHE A 303 -30.41 10.01 -16.72
C PHE A 303 -29.54 11.09 -17.38
N THR A 304 -28.23 11.06 -17.15
CA THR A 304 -27.30 12.01 -17.80
C THR A 304 -27.29 11.87 -19.32
N GLN A 305 -27.38 10.64 -19.83
CA GLN A 305 -27.51 10.39 -21.27
C GLN A 305 -28.79 10.99 -21.87
N ILE A 306 -29.92 10.90 -21.16
CA ILE A 306 -31.21 11.48 -21.62
C ILE A 306 -31.13 13.00 -21.73
N ILE A 307 -30.42 13.67 -20.82
CA ILE A 307 -30.25 15.13 -20.85
C ILE A 307 -29.34 15.59 -22.01
N GLY A 308 -28.66 14.66 -22.69
CA GLY A 308 -27.72 14.97 -23.77
C GLY A 308 -26.28 15.19 -23.30
N VAL A 309 -25.96 14.74 -22.08
CA VAL A 309 -24.62 14.70 -21.49
C VAL A 309 -24.11 13.25 -21.51
N HIS A 310 -22.79 13.04 -21.56
CA HIS A 310 -22.23 11.68 -21.62
C HIS A 310 -22.59 10.84 -20.36
N PRO A 311 -22.83 9.51 -20.44
CA PRO A 311 -23.33 8.72 -19.30
C PRO A 311 -22.35 8.68 -18.12
N ILE A 312 -21.06 8.82 -18.41
CA ILE A 312 -19.98 8.78 -17.41
C ILE A 312 -20.13 9.85 -16.33
N PHE A 313 -20.78 10.97 -16.65
CA PHE A 313 -21.00 12.05 -15.69
C PHE A 313 -21.92 11.61 -14.56
N GLY A 314 -22.97 10.84 -14.85
CA GLY A 314 -23.86 10.32 -13.82
C GLY A 314 -23.12 9.37 -12.87
N ALA A 315 -22.28 8.50 -13.41
CA ALA A 315 -21.44 7.60 -12.63
C ALA A 315 -20.49 8.35 -11.68
N PHE A 316 -19.80 9.37 -12.20
CA PHE A 316 -18.89 10.22 -11.44
C PHE A 316 -19.62 10.98 -10.31
N MET A 317 -20.82 11.51 -10.57
CA MET A 317 -21.63 12.20 -9.57
C MET A 317 -22.04 11.28 -8.42
N ILE A 318 -22.42 10.03 -8.70
CA ILE A 318 -22.71 9.03 -7.66
C ILE A 318 -21.45 8.68 -6.86
N GLY A 319 -20.28 8.61 -7.52
CA GLY A 319 -18.99 8.41 -6.86
C GLY A 319 -18.70 9.49 -5.81
N ILE A 320 -18.79 10.77 -6.20
CA ILE A 320 -18.59 11.91 -5.26
C ILE A 320 -19.61 11.91 -4.12
N LEU A 321 -20.83 11.40 -4.38
CA LEU A 321 -21.90 11.37 -3.40
C LEU A 321 -21.66 10.37 -2.26
N CYS A 322 -20.94 9.30 -2.56
CA CYS A 322 -20.70 8.22 -1.62
C CYS A 322 -19.87 8.71 -0.42
N PRO A 323 -20.23 8.29 0.80
CA PRO A 323 -19.51 8.74 1.98
C PRO A 323 -18.16 8.03 2.15
N HIS A 324 -17.11 8.81 2.42
CA HIS A 324 -15.82 8.33 2.90
C HIS A 324 -15.84 7.99 4.41
N ASP A 325 -16.92 8.37 5.10
CA ASP A 325 -17.14 8.02 6.50
C ASP A 325 -17.22 6.49 6.68
N GLY A 326 -16.54 5.98 7.70
CA GLY A 326 -16.42 4.54 7.98
C GLY A 326 -15.48 3.74 7.06
N GLY A 327 -14.78 4.36 6.10
CA GLY A 327 -13.95 3.63 5.12
C GLY A 327 -14.79 2.86 4.10
N PHE A 328 -16.06 3.25 3.94
CA PHE A 328 -17.00 2.64 3.01
C PHE A 328 -16.50 2.73 1.56
N ALA A 329 -16.06 3.92 1.13
CA ALA A 329 -15.54 4.16 -0.22
C ALA A 329 -14.33 3.25 -0.55
N ILE A 330 -13.39 3.09 0.38
CA ILE A 330 -12.22 2.21 0.23
C ILE A 330 -12.68 0.76 0.04
N LYS A 331 -13.53 0.24 0.94
CA LYS A 331 -14.02 -1.16 0.88
C LYS A 331 -14.89 -1.42 -0.35
N LEU A 332 -15.64 -0.43 -0.83
CA LEU A 332 -16.44 -0.54 -2.05
C LEU A 332 -15.55 -0.60 -3.29
N THR A 333 -14.50 0.23 -3.31
CA THR A 333 -13.46 0.24 -4.35
C THR A 333 -12.75 -1.11 -4.42
N GLU A 334 -12.31 -1.68 -3.29
CA GLU A 334 -11.67 -3.01 -3.24
C GLU A 334 -12.51 -4.12 -3.89
N LYS A 335 -13.84 -4.05 -3.81
CA LYS A 335 -14.74 -5.07 -4.38
C LYS A 335 -14.93 -4.94 -5.89
N ILE A 336 -14.76 -3.74 -6.46
CA ILE A 336 -15.12 -3.44 -7.85
C ILE A 336 -13.88 -3.19 -8.71
N GLU A 337 -12.79 -2.68 -8.13
CA GLU A 337 -11.60 -2.22 -8.85
C GLU A 337 -10.91 -3.32 -9.66
N ASP A 338 -10.86 -4.56 -9.16
CA ASP A 338 -10.18 -5.66 -9.87
C ASP A 338 -10.92 -6.00 -11.17
N LEU A 339 -12.25 -6.06 -11.13
CA LEU A 339 -13.06 -6.30 -12.33
C LEU A 339 -12.90 -5.15 -13.34
N VAL A 340 -12.96 -3.91 -12.86
CA VAL A 340 -12.88 -2.73 -13.74
C VAL A 340 -11.48 -2.58 -14.34
N SER A 341 -10.42 -2.64 -13.52
CA SER A 341 -9.05 -2.38 -13.95
C SER A 341 -8.43 -3.55 -14.71
N VAL A 342 -8.76 -4.80 -14.41
CA VAL A 342 -8.16 -5.96 -15.08
C VAL A 342 -8.88 -6.28 -16.39
N LEU A 343 -10.22 -6.22 -16.40
CA LEU A 343 -11.02 -6.66 -17.53
C LEU A 343 -11.49 -5.48 -18.40
N LEU A 344 -12.15 -4.48 -17.79
CA LEU A 344 -12.94 -3.52 -18.55
C LEU A 344 -12.13 -2.31 -19.07
N LEU A 345 -11.22 -1.77 -18.27
CA LEU A 345 -10.39 -0.62 -18.66
C LEU A 345 -9.47 -0.89 -19.86
N PRO A 346 -8.75 -2.03 -19.94
CA PRO A 346 -7.92 -2.32 -21.11
C PRO A 346 -8.70 -2.31 -22.42
N LEU A 347 -9.95 -2.78 -22.41
CA LEU A 347 -10.83 -2.75 -23.58
C LEU A 347 -11.11 -1.32 -24.02
N TYR A 348 -11.40 -0.42 -23.08
CA TYR A 348 -11.67 0.98 -23.38
C TYR A 348 -10.45 1.70 -23.99
N PHE A 349 -9.27 1.60 -23.40
CA PHE A 349 -8.09 2.26 -23.97
C PHE A 349 -7.61 1.61 -25.27
N THR A 350 -7.92 0.34 -25.47
CA THR A 350 -7.72 -0.31 -26.77
C THR A 350 -8.51 0.41 -27.85
N ILE A 351 -9.75 0.85 -27.60
CA ILE A 351 -10.53 1.66 -28.58
C ILE A 351 -9.76 2.92 -28.97
N SER A 352 -9.19 3.61 -27.98
CA SER A 352 -8.39 4.81 -28.20
C SER A 352 -7.20 4.52 -29.12
N GLY A 353 -6.50 3.40 -28.91
CA GLY A 353 -5.38 3.01 -29.76
C GLY A 353 -5.79 2.48 -31.14
N LEU A 354 -6.91 1.74 -31.24
CA LEU A 354 -7.48 1.27 -32.52
C LEU A 354 -7.87 2.45 -33.43
N ASN A 355 -8.29 3.56 -32.85
CA ASN A 355 -8.57 4.81 -33.57
C ASN A 355 -7.31 5.65 -33.86
N THR A 356 -6.15 5.26 -33.35
CA THR A 356 -4.88 5.99 -33.55
C THR A 356 -4.15 5.47 -34.78
N ASN A 357 -3.88 6.38 -35.73
CA ASN A 357 -3.16 6.04 -36.96
C ASN A 357 -1.90 6.90 -37.13
N LEU A 358 -0.77 6.36 -36.69
CA LEU A 358 0.55 7.00 -36.82
C LEU A 358 0.97 7.17 -38.29
N GLY A 359 0.43 6.37 -39.21
CA GLY A 359 0.68 6.52 -40.65
C GLY A 359 0.16 7.84 -41.24
N LEU A 360 -0.79 8.50 -40.57
CA LEU A 360 -1.29 9.82 -40.98
C LEU A 360 -0.34 10.98 -40.62
N LEU A 361 0.68 10.72 -39.81
CA LEU A 361 1.71 11.68 -39.41
C LEU A 361 2.90 11.62 -40.40
N ASN A 362 2.62 11.82 -41.69
CA ASN A 362 3.60 11.63 -42.77
C ASN A 362 4.19 12.93 -43.34
N SER A 363 3.69 14.09 -42.92
CA SER A 363 4.15 15.41 -43.38
C SER A 363 4.97 16.14 -42.31
N GLY A 364 5.98 16.91 -42.75
CA GLY A 364 6.78 17.75 -41.86
C GLY A 364 5.95 18.77 -41.07
N ILE A 365 4.88 19.30 -41.68
CA ILE A 365 3.94 20.21 -41.01
C ILE A 365 3.18 19.48 -39.89
N THR A 366 2.75 18.24 -40.13
CA THR A 366 2.05 17.45 -39.11
C THR A 366 2.96 17.13 -37.94
N TRP A 367 4.22 16.77 -38.18
CA TRP A 367 5.22 16.57 -37.12
C TRP A 367 5.53 17.88 -36.38
N ALA A 368 5.55 19.03 -37.06
CA ALA A 368 5.68 20.32 -36.40
C ALA A 368 4.51 20.59 -35.44
N TYR A 369 3.28 20.21 -35.80
CA TYR A 369 2.14 20.25 -34.88
C TYR A 369 2.26 19.24 -33.74
N VAL A 370 2.76 18.02 -33.96
CA VAL A 370 3.02 17.04 -32.88
C VAL A 370 3.98 17.63 -31.85
N VAL A 371 5.13 18.14 -32.30
CA VAL A 371 6.12 18.76 -31.42
C VAL A 371 5.57 20.03 -30.77
N GLY A 372 4.89 20.88 -31.53
CA GLY A 372 4.31 22.13 -31.04
C GLY A 372 3.24 21.91 -29.97
N VAL A 373 2.27 21.02 -30.22
CA VAL A 373 1.22 20.66 -29.23
C VAL A 373 1.86 20.03 -28.00
N THR A 374 2.83 19.13 -28.16
CA THR A 374 3.52 18.50 -27.03
C THR A 374 4.31 19.51 -26.19
N ALA A 375 5.08 20.38 -26.83
CA ALA A 375 5.84 21.42 -26.15
C ALA A 375 4.91 22.41 -25.42
N ILE A 376 3.84 22.87 -26.07
CA ILE A 376 2.88 23.79 -25.45
C ILE A 376 2.15 23.13 -24.28
N ALA A 377 1.70 21.88 -24.43
CA ALA A 377 1.04 21.14 -23.35
C ALA A 377 1.98 20.99 -22.15
N PHE A 378 3.23 20.60 -22.39
CA PHE A 378 4.21 20.37 -21.35
C PHE A 378 4.65 21.67 -20.67
N PHE A 379 5.22 22.61 -21.44
CA PHE A 379 5.75 23.86 -20.89
C PHE A 379 4.65 24.78 -20.38
N GLY A 380 3.49 24.85 -21.03
CA GLY A 380 2.36 25.64 -20.54
C GLY A 380 1.94 25.18 -19.14
N LYS A 381 1.79 23.86 -18.95
CA LYS A 381 1.45 23.30 -17.63
C LYS A 381 2.55 23.56 -16.62
N VAL A 382 3.80 23.25 -16.95
CA VAL A 382 4.95 23.39 -16.04
C VAL A 382 5.14 24.85 -15.62
N ILE A 383 5.13 25.80 -16.56
CA ILE A 383 5.36 27.21 -16.29
C ILE A 383 4.23 27.79 -15.44
N GLY A 384 2.97 27.58 -15.83
CA GLY A 384 1.83 28.17 -15.12
C GLY A 384 1.75 27.76 -13.65
N THR A 385 1.95 26.47 -13.39
CA THR A 385 1.91 25.90 -12.04
C THR A 385 3.16 26.20 -11.22
N THR A 386 4.35 26.22 -11.84
CA THR A 386 5.62 26.60 -11.18
C THR A 386 5.59 28.04 -10.72
N VAL A 387 5.12 28.96 -11.58
CA VAL A 387 5.01 30.39 -11.25
C VAL A 387 4.00 30.59 -10.11
N ALA A 388 2.84 29.93 -10.17
CA ALA A 388 1.85 30.00 -9.10
C ALA A 388 2.40 29.46 -7.77
N ALA A 389 3.06 28.29 -7.77
CA ALA A 389 3.68 27.74 -6.57
C ALA A 389 4.77 28.68 -6.02
N ARG A 390 5.59 29.27 -6.89
CA ARG A 390 6.64 30.22 -6.49
C ARG A 390 6.08 31.50 -5.89
N ALA A 391 4.99 32.04 -6.45
CA ALA A 391 4.31 33.22 -5.92
C ALA A 391 3.74 33.00 -4.51
N ASN A 392 3.47 31.74 -4.13
CA ASN A 392 3.03 31.34 -2.79
C ASN A 392 4.19 31.01 -1.82
N GLY A 393 5.44 31.36 -2.17
CA GLY A 393 6.59 31.26 -1.26
C GLY A 393 7.33 29.92 -1.28
N LEU A 394 7.03 29.01 -2.21
CA LEU A 394 7.77 27.75 -2.35
C LEU A 394 9.16 27.98 -2.99
N VAL A 395 10.08 27.06 -2.71
CA VAL A 395 11.45 27.09 -3.27
C VAL A 395 11.43 26.66 -4.74
N TRP A 396 12.34 27.17 -5.56
CA TRP A 396 12.32 26.99 -7.02
C TRP A 396 12.24 25.52 -7.45
N ARG A 397 13.04 24.63 -6.83
CA ARG A 397 13.04 23.19 -7.13
C ARG A 397 11.72 22.52 -6.73
N GLU A 398 11.13 22.92 -5.61
CA GLU A 398 9.84 22.40 -5.15
C GLU A 398 8.71 22.88 -6.08
N SER A 399 8.70 24.16 -6.45
CA SER A 399 7.75 24.72 -7.43
C SER A 399 7.84 24.05 -8.80
N LEU A 400 9.05 23.79 -9.30
CA LEU A 400 9.26 23.14 -10.59
C LEU A 400 8.85 21.66 -10.54
N THR A 401 9.02 21.00 -9.39
CA THR A 401 8.52 19.64 -9.14
C THR A 401 7.01 19.60 -9.21
N ILE A 402 6.32 20.56 -8.58
CA ILE A 402 4.86 20.72 -8.69
C ILE A 402 4.45 20.86 -10.15
N GLY A 403 5.18 21.66 -10.94
CA GLY A 403 4.81 21.86 -12.33
C GLY A 403 5.01 20.66 -13.24
N ILE A 404 6.09 19.90 -13.05
CA ILE A 404 6.27 18.62 -13.77
C ILE A 404 5.17 17.64 -13.40
N LEU A 405 4.85 17.50 -12.11
CA LEU A 405 3.79 16.60 -11.66
C LEU A 405 2.41 17.00 -12.23
N MET A 406 2.09 18.29 -12.26
CA MET A 406 0.81 18.79 -12.80
C MET A 406 0.71 18.69 -14.34
N SER A 407 1.83 18.52 -15.04
CA SER A 407 1.86 18.21 -16.47
C SER A 407 1.49 16.76 -16.79
N CYS A 408 1.34 15.92 -15.75
CA CYS A 408 0.91 14.54 -15.91
C CYS A 408 -0.45 14.49 -16.59
N LYS A 409 -0.45 13.85 -17.75
CA LYS A 409 -1.63 13.49 -18.48
C LYS A 409 -1.97 12.02 -18.26
N GLY A 410 -3.16 11.59 -18.65
CA GLY A 410 -3.57 10.25 -18.31
C GLY A 410 -4.93 9.87 -18.82
N VAL A 411 -5.52 8.91 -18.12
CA VAL A 411 -6.81 8.31 -18.42
C VAL A 411 -7.88 9.34 -18.79
N VAL A 412 -8.06 10.37 -17.94
CA VAL A 412 -9.12 11.37 -18.10
C VAL A 412 -9.01 12.12 -19.44
N GLU A 413 -7.79 12.48 -19.85
CA GLU A 413 -7.59 13.18 -21.11
C GLU A 413 -7.93 12.28 -22.31
N LEU A 414 -7.51 11.01 -22.29
CA LEU A 414 -7.85 10.07 -23.36
C LEU A 414 -9.36 9.88 -23.47
N ILE A 415 -10.09 9.90 -22.36
CA ILE A 415 -11.56 9.86 -22.36
C ILE A 415 -12.12 11.07 -23.09
N VAL A 416 -11.64 12.27 -22.75
CA VAL A 416 -12.03 13.52 -23.43
C VAL A 416 -11.76 13.45 -24.93
N LEU A 417 -10.58 12.97 -25.32
CA LEU A 417 -10.21 12.82 -26.73
C LEU A 417 -11.12 11.83 -27.46
N ASN A 418 -11.48 10.69 -26.86
CA ASN A 418 -12.40 9.73 -27.46
C ASN A 418 -13.82 10.28 -27.59
N ILE A 419 -14.28 11.05 -26.61
CA ILE A 419 -15.58 11.74 -26.68
C ILE A 419 -15.55 12.76 -27.83
N GLY A 420 -14.49 13.57 -27.94
CA GLY A 420 -14.33 14.52 -29.04
C GLY A 420 -14.23 13.88 -30.41
N TYR A 421 -13.53 12.75 -30.52
CA TYR A 421 -13.44 11.96 -31.74
C TYR A 421 -14.80 11.36 -32.13
N SER A 422 -15.53 10.79 -31.17
CA SER A 422 -16.87 10.22 -31.40
C SER A 422 -17.89 11.29 -31.78
N ALA A 423 -17.76 12.49 -31.22
CA ALA A 423 -18.55 13.67 -31.57
C ALA A 423 -18.09 14.34 -32.89
N LYS A 424 -17.09 13.76 -33.59
CA LYS A 424 -16.53 14.26 -34.86
C LYS A 424 -15.96 15.69 -34.79
N ILE A 425 -15.49 16.08 -33.60
CA ILE A 425 -14.79 17.36 -33.37
C ILE A 425 -13.33 17.24 -33.83
N LEU A 426 -12.73 16.08 -33.58
CA LEU A 426 -11.35 15.77 -33.94
C LEU A 426 -11.31 14.85 -35.17
N SER A 427 -10.50 15.17 -36.18
CA SER A 427 -10.11 14.18 -37.18
C SER A 427 -9.25 13.08 -36.57
N THR A 428 -9.18 11.92 -37.23
CA THR A 428 -8.26 10.83 -36.84
C THR A 428 -6.82 11.32 -36.72
N ARG A 429 -6.39 12.24 -37.60
CA ARG A 429 -5.06 12.87 -37.53
C ARG A 429 -4.89 13.71 -36.27
N THR A 430 -5.81 14.63 -36.00
CA THR A 430 -5.74 15.49 -34.81
C THR A 430 -5.81 14.66 -33.54
N PHE A 431 -6.73 13.70 -33.48
CA PHE A 431 -6.81 12.72 -32.39
C PHE A 431 -5.48 12.00 -32.16
N THR A 432 -4.83 11.50 -33.22
CA THR A 432 -3.51 10.85 -33.14
C THR A 432 -2.44 11.81 -32.59
N ILE A 433 -2.43 13.09 -32.99
CA ILE A 433 -1.51 14.11 -32.46
C ILE A 433 -1.66 14.24 -30.94
N PHE A 434 -2.90 14.35 -30.45
CA PHE A 434 -3.17 14.49 -29.02
C PHE A 434 -2.84 13.21 -28.24
N VAL A 435 -3.15 12.02 -28.77
CA VAL A 435 -2.77 10.74 -28.14
C VAL A 435 -1.25 10.62 -27.99
N VAL A 436 -0.48 10.99 -29.02
CA VAL A 436 0.99 11.00 -28.95
C VAL A 436 1.48 11.99 -27.90
N MET A 437 0.92 13.20 -27.85
CA MET A 437 1.26 14.19 -26.82
C MET A 437 0.96 13.69 -25.41
N THR A 438 -0.20 13.07 -25.17
CA THR A 438 -0.56 12.47 -23.88
C THR A 438 0.47 11.42 -23.46
N LEU A 439 0.83 10.50 -24.35
CA LEU A 439 1.83 9.47 -24.06
C LEU A 439 3.21 10.05 -23.74
N LEU A 440 3.68 11.03 -24.52
CA LEU A 440 4.99 11.64 -24.34
C LEU A 440 5.10 12.43 -23.03
N THR A 441 4.09 13.24 -22.72
CA THR A 441 4.07 14.05 -21.49
C THR A 441 4.02 13.18 -20.24
N THR A 442 3.14 12.18 -20.17
CA THR A 442 3.06 11.25 -19.04
C THR A 442 4.34 10.43 -18.88
N PHE A 443 4.90 9.92 -19.98
CA PHE A 443 6.14 9.15 -19.93
C PHE A 443 7.31 10.00 -19.39
N ALA A 444 7.35 11.30 -19.72
CA ALA A 444 8.37 12.24 -19.27
C ALA A 444 8.20 12.66 -17.79
N THR A 445 6.98 12.71 -17.25
CA THR A 445 6.71 13.18 -15.88
C THR A 445 7.50 12.42 -14.81
N THR A 446 7.44 11.09 -14.82
CA THR A 446 8.09 10.24 -13.80
C THR A 446 9.62 10.41 -13.74
N PRO A 447 10.38 10.24 -14.84
CA PRO A 447 11.84 10.40 -14.80
C PRO A 447 12.28 11.83 -14.45
N LEU A 448 11.57 12.85 -14.95
CA LEU A 448 11.88 14.24 -14.63
C LEU A 448 11.65 14.58 -13.16
N THR A 449 10.60 14.02 -12.55
CA THR A 449 10.32 14.20 -11.12
C THR A 449 11.42 13.56 -10.26
N ILE A 450 11.85 12.33 -10.60
CA ILE A 450 12.93 11.63 -9.89
C ILE A 450 14.23 12.42 -9.96
N TRP A 451 14.56 12.95 -11.14
CA TRP A 451 15.78 13.73 -11.36
C TRP A 451 15.76 15.05 -10.58
N LEU A 452 14.64 15.76 -10.60
CA LEU A 452 14.53 17.08 -9.99
C LEU A 452 14.40 17.04 -8.46
N TYR A 453 13.68 16.06 -7.92
CA TYR A 453 13.31 15.97 -6.50
C TYR A 453 13.82 14.68 -5.82
N PRO A 454 15.15 14.49 -5.74
CA PRO A 454 15.74 13.27 -5.20
C PRO A 454 15.57 13.15 -3.67
N PRO A 455 15.65 11.94 -3.08
CA PRO A 455 15.39 11.69 -1.66
C PRO A 455 16.26 12.52 -0.70
N TRP A 456 17.52 12.79 -1.05
CA TRP A 456 18.40 13.61 -0.23
C TRP A 456 17.90 15.05 -0.13
N TYR A 457 17.36 15.61 -1.22
CA TYR A 457 16.85 16.97 -1.26
C TYR A 457 15.55 17.09 -0.48
N GLN A 458 14.71 16.06 -0.53
CA GLN A 458 13.50 15.96 0.28
C GLN A 458 13.81 16.03 1.77
N GLN A 459 14.83 15.28 2.23
CA GLN A 459 15.27 15.27 3.61
C GLN A 459 15.87 16.62 4.02
N LYS A 460 16.73 17.19 3.18
CA LYS A 460 17.29 18.54 3.41
C LYS A 460 16.19 19.59 3.54
N LEU A 461 15.23 19.61 2.60
CA LEU A 461 14.15 20.59 2.62
C LEU A 461 13.23 20.43 3.84
N ALA A 462 12.92 19.19 4.23
CA ALA A 462 12.15 18.92 5.43
C ALA A 462 12.88 19.35 6.72
N ALA A 463 14.20 19.11 6.80
CA ALA A 463 15.01 19.54 7.92
C ALA A 463 15.13 21.07 7.99
N TRP A 464 15.29 21.75 6.84
CA TRP A 464 15.35 23.21 6.76
C TRP A 464 14.01 23.86 7.14
N LYS A 465 12.89 23.38 6.59
CA LYS A 465 11.55 23.87 6.97
C LYS A 465 11.20 23.57 8.42
N GLY A 466 11.79 22.52 9.00
CA GLY A 466 11.66 22.18 10.41
C GLY A 466 12.62 22.94 11.34
N GLY A 467 13.39 23.91 10.84
CA GLY A 467 14.32 24.72 11.63
C GLY A 467 15.58 23.99 12.13
N LYS A 468 15.80 22.74 11.70
CA LYS A 468 16.92 21.90 12.19
C LYS A 468 18.25 22.22 11.53
N ILE A 469 18.22 22.74 10.31
CA ILE A 469 19.40 23.11 9.52
C ILE A 469 19.17 24.45 8.81
N ASP A 470 20.23 25.20 8.58
CA ASP A 470 20.24 26.36 7.72
C ASP A 470 20.17 25.94 6.25
N TRP A 471 20.08 26.91 5.33
CA TRP A 471 19.98 26.59 3.90
C TRP A 471 21.26 25.93 3.35
N ASN A 472 22.41 26.18 3.96
CA ASN A 472 23.70 25.62 3.57
C ASN A 472 23.81 24.15 3.99
N GLY A 473 23.06 23.75 5.01
CA GLY A 473 23.03 22.39 5.57
C GLY A 473 23.69 22.28 6.93
N ASP A 474 24.12 23.40 7.50
CA ASP A 474 24.69 23.50 8.83
C ASP A 474 23.56 23.53 9.87
N PRO A 475 23.67 22.81 10.99
CA PRO A 475 22.64 22.83 12.03
C PRO A 475 22.50 24.24 12.61
N VAL A 476 21.26 24.78 12.66
CA VAL A 476 20.97 26.16 13.16
C VAL A 476 21.26 26.28 14.66
N HIS A 477 21.27 25.16 15.37
CA HIS A 477 21.85 25.06 16.70
C HIS A 477 23.26 24.48 16.56
N PRO A 478 24.32 25.28 16.73
CA PRO A 478 25.62 24.73 17.05
C PRO A 478 25.43 23.86 18.29
N ARG A 479 26.04 22.68 18.32
CA ARG A 479 26.32 22.01 19.59
C ARG A 479 27.10 23.01 20.44
N GLN A 480 26.40 23.69 21.34
CA GLN A 480 27.01 24.54 22.33
C GLN A 480 27.26 23.63 23.52
N ASP A 481 28.49 23.15 23.63
CA ASP A 481 29.01 22.71 24.91
C ASP A 481 28.86 23.90 25.88
N GLY A 482 27.94 23.77 26.83
CA GLY A 482 27.70 24.71 27.93
C GLY A 482 26.76 25.88 27.61
N GLY A 483 25.50 25.76 28.03
CA GLY A 483 24.57 26.90 28.12
C GLY A 483 23.12 26.52 27.88
N GLU A 484 22.34 26.52 28.95
CA GLU A 484 20.93 26.11 29.06
C GLU A 484 20.00 26.77 28.02
N SER A 485 19.25 25.95 27.30
CA SER A 485 18.04 26.36 26.56
C SER A 485 16.86 25.46 26.95
N GLU A 486 15.74 26.10 27.26
CA GLU A 486 14.62 25.58 28.07
C GLU A 486 13.73 24.50 27.41
N GLU A 487 14.17 23.85 26.33
CA GLU A 487 13.51 22.66 25.77
C GLU A 487 14.33 21.37 25.91
N ASP A 488 15.56 21.45 26.43
CA ASP A 488 16.46 20.31 26.72
C ASP A 488 16.50 19.93 28.22
N SER A 489 15.50 20.32 29.02
CA SER A 489 15.43 20.03 30.46
C SER A 489 15.09 18.57 30.82
N GLU A 490 15.12 17.64 29.87
CA GLU A 490 15.02 16.20 30.16
C GLU A 490 16.38 15.47 30.19
N ASP A 491 17.49 16.09 29.77
CA ASP A 491 18.79 15.40 29.63
C ASP A 491 19.81 15.69 30.75
N SER A 492 19.47 16.51 31.75
CA SER A 492 20.19 16.53 33.04
C SER A 492 19.64 15.43 33.97
N GLU A 493 19.82 14.17 33.56
CA GLU A 493 19.53 13.01 34.41
C GLU A 493 20.69 12.78 35.39
N GLU A 494 20.37 12.75 36.69
CA GLU A 494 21.25 12.22 37.74
C GLU A 494 21.78 10.82 37.34
N PRO A 495 23.04 10.46 37.69
CA PRO A 495 23.66 9.19 37.33
C PRO A 495 22.94 7.93 37.88
N ALA A 496 21.87 8.09 38.66
CA ALA A 496 21.09 7.00 39.25
C ALA A 496 20.11 6.32 38.26
N ASN A 497 19.80 6.91 37.10
CA ASN A 497 18.71 6.45 36.23
C ASN A 497 19.11 5.56 35.04
N LYS A 498 20.41 5.27 34.83
CA LYS A 498 20.96 4.38 33.77
C LYS A 498 20.49 2.90 33.83
N LYS A 499 19.52 2.57 34.67
CA LYS A 499 19.13 1.19 35.03
C LYS A 499 18.05 0.56 34.15
N GLU A 500 17.45 1.28 33.21
CA GLU A 500 16.41 0.76 32.31
C GLU A 500 16.91 0.68 30.87
N VAL A 501 16.72 -0.49 30.27
CA VAL A 501 17.42 -0.95 29.05
C VAL A 501 16.56 -0.69 27.81
N ALA A 502 15.25 -0.72 27.99
CA ALA A 502 14.25 -0.39 26.97
C ALA A 502 13.26 0.63 27.55
N ARG A 503 13.47 1.94 27.30
CA ARG A 503 12.58 3.02 27.73
C ARG A 503 11.63 3.46 26.61
N LYS A 504 12.14 3.63 25.39
CA LYS A 504 11.36 3.96 24.20
C LYS A 504 11.37 2.76 23.24
N VAL A 505 10.26 2.03 23.19
CA VAL A 505 10.13 0.81 22.38
C VAL A 505 9.31 1.08 21.12
N LEU A 506 9.90 0.83 19.95
CA LEU A 506 9.17 0.78 18.68
C LEU A 506 8.71 -0.64 18.42
N VAL A 507 7.41 -0.86 18.23
CA VAL A 507 6.83 -2.18 17.98
C VAL A 507 6.29 -2.24 16.56
N TYR A 508 6.73 -3.21 15.77
CA TYR A 508 6.09 -3.48 14.48
C TYR A 508 4.77 -4.23 14.70
N LEU A 509 3.64 -3.55 14.45
CA LEU A 509 2.31 -4.10 14.65
C LEU A 509 1.85 -4.85 13.39
N ARG A 510 1.43 -6.10 13.57
CA ARG A 510 0.73 -6.90 12.57
C ARG A 510 -0.51 -7.56 13.17
N LEU A 511 -1.50 -7.86 12.35
CA LEU A 511 -2.74 -8.51 12.80
C LEU A 511 -2.52 -9.96 13.27
N ASP A 512 -1.69 -10.73 12.56
CA ASP A 512 -1.39 -12.14 12.88
C ASP A 512 -0.68 -12.28 14.23
N SER A 513 0.29 -11.41 14.52
CA SER A 513 1.07 -11.47 15.75
C SER A 513 0.58 -10.56 16.88
N LEU A 514 -0.61 -9.93 16.73
CA LEU A 514 -1.09 -8.93 17.69
C LEU A 514 -1.22 -9.51 19.12
N PRO A 515 -1.84 -10.68 19.35
CA PRO A 515 -1.97 -11.23 20.70
C PRO A 515 -0.61 -11.40 21.37
N SER A 516 0.36 -11.94 20.64
CA SER A 516 1.71 -12.23 21.12
C SER A 516 2.45 -10.93 21.48
N ILE A 517 2.29 -9.85 20.70
CA ILE A 517 2.79 -8.51 21.07
C ILE A 517 2.16 -8.01 22.37
N LEU A 518 0.83 -8.11 22.51
CA LEU A 518 0.13 -7.64 23.71
C LEU A 518 0.61 -8.38 24.95
N THR A 519 0.90 -9.69 24.85
CA THR A 519 1.46 -10.47 25.96
C THR A 519 2.84 -9.94 26.39
N ILE A 520 3.74 -9.63 25.47
CA ILE A 520 5.05 -9.05 25.81
C ILE A 520 4.90 -7.67 26.41
N VAL A 521 4.11 -6.80 25.78
CA VAL A 521 3.91 -5.43 26.26
C VAL A 521 3.29 -5.44 27.67
N SER A 522 2.46 -6.45 28.00
CA SER A 522 1.93 -6.65 29.35
C SER A 522 3.02 -6.85 30.41
N LEU A 523 4.15 -7.46 30.05
CA LEU A 523 5.25 -7.71 30.98
C LEU A 523 6.02 -6.44 31.34
N PHE A 524 5.87 -5.38 30.55
CA PHE A 524 6.43 -4.06 30.85
C PHE A 524 5.50 -3.16 31.67
N ALA A 525 4.27 -3.61 31.97
CA ALA A 525 3.33 -2.85 32.78
C ALA A 525 3.83 -2.71 34.24
N SER A 526 3.72 -1.53 34.84
CA SER A 526 3.96 -1.38 36.28
C SER A 526 2.80 -1.98 37.07
N THR A 527 3.08 -2.84 38.06
CA THR A 527 2.05 -3.32 38.98
C THR A 527 1.68 -2.17 39.93
N ARG A 528 0.38 -1.83 40.03
CA ARG A 528 -0.14 -0.92 41.05
C ARG A 528 0.28 -1.46 42.42
N GLU A 529 1.07 -0.70 43.18
CA GLU A 529 1.21 -0.96 44.62
C GLU A 529 -0.20 -0.85 45.21
N ALA A 530 -0.73 -1.98 45.64
CA ALA A 530 -1.99 -2.03 46.39
C ALA A 530 -1.81 -1.22 47.69
N ASP A 531 -2.82 -0.41 48.00
CA ASP A 531 -3.04 0.32 49.25
C ASP A 531 -2.10 -0.06 50.41
N GLN A 532 -1.21 0.85 50.80
CA GLN A 532 -0.73 0.84 52.18
C GLN A 532 -1.94 1.10 53.10
N PRO A 533 -2.25 0.21 54.06
CA PRO A 533 -3.36 0.43 54.97
C PRO A 533 -3.03 1.56 55.94
N ASN A 534 -3.80 2.65 55.85
CA ASN A 534 -4.05 3.70 56.85
C ASN A 534 -3.01 3.84 57.98
N ALA A 535 -2.14 4.85 57.88
CA ALA A 535 -1.48 5.40 59.06
C ALA A 535 -2.54 6.11 59.96
N PRO A 536 -2.54 5.89 61.29
CA PRO A 536 -3.56 6.43 62.18
C PRO A 536 -3.45 7.95 62.31
N GLN A 537 -4.57 8.65 62.13
CA GLN A 537 -4.69 10.08 62.39
C GLN A 537 -4.54 10.34 63.90
N LEU A 538 -3.40 10.86 64.34
CA LEU A 538 -3.27 11.43 65.67
C LEU A 538 -3.73 12.90 65.63
N GLN A 539 -4.81 13.17 66.36
CA GLN A 539 -5.37 14.48 66.59
C GLN A 539 -4.69 15.08 67.83
N SER A 540 -4.07 16.26 67.71
CA SER A 540 -3.77 17.11 68.88
C SER A 540 -3.57 18.57 68.47
N ASP A 541 -4.38 19.43 69.07
CA ASP A 541 -4.36 20.88 69.02
C ASP A 541 -3.06 21.48 69.60
N LEU A 542 -2.49 22.49 68.92
CA LEU A 542 -1.88 23.73 69.44
C LEU A 542 -1.04 24.43 68.34
N PRO A 543 -1.00 25.78 68.28
CA PRO A 543 -0.24 26.51 67.28
C PRO A 543 1.17 26.78 67.79
N ILE A 544 2.24 26.48 67.03
CA ILE A 544 3.58 27.13 67.07
C ILE A 544 4.53 26.41 66.07
N VAL A 545 5.08 27.21 65.14
CA VAL A 545 6.32 27.01 64.35
C VAL A 545 6.45 25.70 63.53
N ARG A 546 6.07 25.76 62.24
CA ARG A 546 6.52 24.80 61.22
C ARG A 546 7.99 25.06 60.87
N LYS A 547 8.92 24.37 61.54
CA LYS A 547 10.19 23.99 60.89
C LYS A 547 9.86 22.92 59.86
N ASN A 548 10.27 23.13 58.61
CA ASN A 548 10.13 22.19 57.50
C ASN A 548 10.90 20.89 57.80
N SER A 549 10.29 19.96 58.54
CA SER A 549 10.75 18.58 58.68
C SER A 549 10.21 17.67 57.58
N LYS A 550 9.38 18.18 56.65
CA LYS A 550 8.94 17.48 55.43
C LYS A 550 9.98 17.45 54.30
N ALA A 551 11.13 18.12 54.48
CA ALA A 551 12.24 18.08 53.51
C ALA A 551 13.18 16.87 53.73
N LEU A 552 12.88 15.97 54.67
CA LEU A 552 13.72 14.79 55.01
C LEU A 552 12.99 13.45 54.81
N LEU A 553 11.80 13.45 54.19
CA LEU A 553 11.24 12.21 53.67
C LEU A 553 11.87 11.96 52.30
N PRO A 554 12.45 10.76 52.03
CA PRO A 554 12.86 10.40 50.69
C PRO A 554 11.64 10.57 49.78
N THR A 555 11.74 11.45 48.79
CA THR A 555 10.76 11.51 47.71
C THR A 555 10.66 10.09 47.13
N PRO A 556 9.47 9.48 47.04
CA PRO A 556 9.35 8.20 46.36
C PRO A 556 9.88 8.39 44.93
N ILE A 557 10.84 7.56 44.53
CA ILE A 557 11.44 7.58 43.20
C ILE A 557 10.30 7.41 42.19
N GLN A 558 9.94 8.50 41.51
CA GLN A 558 8.88 8.48 40.50
C GLN A 558 9.46 7.82 39.24
N HIS A 559 9.28 6.51 39.11
CA HIS A 559 9.70 5.76 37.93
C HIS A 559 8.97 6.30 36.68
N ARG A 560 9.73 6.73 35.66
CA ARG A 560 9.16 7.14 34.36
C ARG A 560 8.67 5.87 33.62
N PRO A 561 7.41 5.80 33.17
CA PRO A 561 6.88 4.61 32.51
C PRO A 561 7.49 4.40 31.11
N VAL A 562 7.72 3.13 30.75
CA VAL A 562 8.20 2.72 29.41
C VAL A 562 7.19 3.14 28.35
N ARG A 563 7.64 3.85 27.31
CA ARG A 563 6.80 4.33 26.21
C ARG A 563 6.87 3.38 25.03
N PHE A 564 5.70 2.92 24.59
CA PHE A 564 5.57 2.06 23.42
C PHE A 564 5.02 2.86 22.23
N HIS A 565 5.65 2.69 21.08
CA HIS A 565 5.18 3.24 19.82
C HIS A 565 4.93 2.10 18.84
N GLY A 566 3.67 1.83 18.54
CA GLY A 566 3.26 0.85 17.56
C GLY A 566 3.31 1.42 16.15
N LEU A 567 4.02 0.76 15.24
CA LEU A 567 4.07 1.09 13.83
C LEU A 567 3.45 -0.05 13.03
N ARG A 568 2.33 0.20 12.36
CA ARG A 568 1.75 -0.72 11.38
C ARG A 568 2.23 -0.36 9.99
N LEU A 569 2.82 -1.31 9.28
CA LEU A 569 3.24 -1.15 7.88
C LEU A 569 2.27 -1.88 6.98
N MET A 570 1.70 -1.17 6.02
CA MET A 570 0.82 -1.77 5.01
C MET A 570 1.46 -1.63 3.63
N GLU A 571 1.27 -2.64 2.80
CA GLU A 571 1.76 -2.62 1.43
C GLU A 571 1.04 -1.57 0.60
N LEU A 572 1.83 -0.80 -0.14
CA LEU A 572 1.36 0.09 -1.18
C LEU A 572 1.36 -0.63 -2.53
N THR A 573 0.19 -1.12 -2.94
CA THR A 573 0.02 -1.77 -4.24
C THR A 573 -0.36 -0.75 -5.32
N GLU A 574 -0.39 -1.17 -6.58
CA GLU A 574 -0.88 -0.35 -7.70
C GLU A 574 -2.41 -0.20 -7.75
N ARG A 575 -3.14 -0.73 -6.75
CA ARG A 575 -4.60 -0.69 -6.65
C ARG A 575 -5.09 0.69 -6.20
N GLU A 576 -6.22 1.13 -6.74
CA GLU A 576 -6.84 2.41 -6.39
C GLU A 576 -7.20 2.45 -4.90
N SER A 577 -7.68 1.34 -4.35
CA SER A 577 -7.96 1.20 -2.92
C SER A 577 -6.73 1.44 -2.02
N SER A 578 -5.54 1.05 -2.48
CA SER A 578 -4.29 1.26 -1.74
C SER A 578 -3.82 2.71 -1.82
N VAL A 579 -4.04 3.34 -2.97
CA VAL A 579 -3.79 4.77 -3.20
C VAL A 579 -4.72 5.62 -2.32
N MET A 580 -6.02 5.29 -2.26
CA MET A 580 -6.99 5.94 -1.36
C MET A 580 -6.59 5.81 0.11
N LYS A 581 -6.18 4.63 0.57
CA LYS A 581 -5.69 4.47 1.96
C LYS A 581 -4.48 5.38 2.24
N ALA A 582 -3.60 5.55 1.26
CA ALA A 582 -2.41 6.36 1.39
C ALA A 582 -2.68 7.87 1.39
N SER A 583 -3.67 8.35 0.62
CA SER A 583 -4.13 9.73 0.70
C SER A 583 -4.93 10.01 1.97
N GLU A 584 -5.79 9.08 2.39
CA GLU A 584 -6.68 9.18 3.57
C GLU A 584 -6.05 8.67 4.89
N LEU A 585 -4.72 8.69 5.02
CA LEU A 585 -4.00 8.01 6.11
C LEU A 585 -4.47 8.43 7.52
N GLY A 586 -4.84 9.70 7.72
CA GLY A 586 -5.28 10.22 9.02
C GLY A 586 -6.61 9.62 9.50
N ASP A 587 -7.60 9.55 8.61
CA ASP A 587 -8.91 8.98 8.93
C ASP A 587 -8.86 7.45 9.02
N TYR A 588 -8.02 6.84 8.18
CA TYR A 588 -7.80 5.40 8.20
C TYR A 588 -7.08 4.93 9.50
N ALA A 589 -6.03 5.63 9.93
CA ALA A 589 -5.28 5.29 11.15
C ALA A 589 -6.14 5.30 12.41
N ASN A 590 -7.06 6.25 12.51
CA ASN A 590 -8.01 6.33 13.62
C ASN A 590 -9.07 5.22 13.64
N ARG A 591 -9.19 4.42 12.58
CA ARG A 591 -10.18 3.34 12.45
C ARG A 591 -9.56 1.96 12.43
N ASP A 592 -8.24 1.89 12.35
CA ASP A 592 -7.52 0.63 12.25
C ASP A 592 -7.71 -0.21 13.52
N ALA A 593 -8.17 -1.46 13.33
CA ALA A 593 -8.51 -2.35 14.44
C ALA A 593 -7.28 -2.71 15.29
N VAL A 594 -6.12 -2.91 14.65
CA VAL A 594 -4.88 -3.29 15.34
C VAL A 594 -4.35 -2.12 16.17
N ILE A 595 -4.31 -0.90 15.61
CA ILE A 595 -3.90 0.28 16.38
C ILE A 595 -4.85 0.55 17.55
N LYS A 596 -6.17 0.44 17.32
CA LYS A 596 -7.15 0.61 18.41
C LYS A 596 -6.97 -0.44 19.49
N ALA A 597 -6.86 -1.71 19.13
CA ALA A 597 -6.64 -2.79 20.08
C ALA A 597 -5.36 -2.56 20.89
N PHE A 598 -4.27 -2.15 20.23
CA PHE A 598 -3.00 -1.81 20.88
C PHE A 598 -3.13 -0.61 21.84
N GLY A 599 -3.81 0.47 21.40
CA GLY A 599 -4.05 1.65 22.23
C GLY A 599 -4.97 1.38 23.43
N THR A 600 -6.08 0.66 23.22
CA THR A 600 -7.01 0.27 24.29
C THR A 600 -6.35 -0.68 25.28
N PHE A 601 -5.51 -1.60 24.80
CA PHE A 601 -4.72 -2.46 25.67
C PHE A 601 -3.74 -1.65 26.54
N GLY A 602 -3.01 -0.71 25.92
CA GLY A 602 -2.11 0.20 26.64
C GLY A 602 -2.82 0.98 27.73
N GLN A 603 -3.99 1.55 27.42
CA GLN A 603 -4.85 2.22 28.41
C GLN A 603 -5.30 1.29 29.54
N SER A 604 -5.64 0.04 29.23
CA SER A 604 -6.07 -0.95 30.25
C SER A 604 -4.95 -1.36 31.23
N ARG A 605 -3.69 -1.19 30.82
CA ARG A 605 -2.49 -1.57 31.58
C ARG A 605 -1.68 -0.37 32.07
N ASP A 606 -2.21 0.85 31.95
CA ASP A 606 -1.55 2.11 32.29
C ASP A 606 -0.18 2.31 31.60
N ILE A 607 -0.06 1.80 30.36
CA ILE A 607 1.16 1.94 29.55
C ILE A 607 0.96 3.09 28.56
N PRO A 608 1.89 4.07 28.49
CA PRO A 608 1.85 5.12 27.47
C PRO A 608 2.14 4.51 26.09
N VAL A 609 1.09 4.37 25.30
CA VAL A 609 1.13 3.79 23.96
C VAL A 609 0.76 4.83 22.90
N GLY A 610 1.57 4.93 21.84
CA GLY A 610 1.24 5.63 20.60
C GLY A 610 1.14 4.66 19.43
N GLY A 611 0.36 5.01 18.40
CA GLY A 611 0.20 4.18 17.21
C GLY A 611 0.29 5.00 15.92
N GLN A 612 0.95 4.46 14.90
CA GLN A 612 1.07 5.06 13.58
C GLN A 612 0.93 4.01 12.47
N ILE A 613 0.32 4.40 11.34
CA ILE A 613 0.33 3.61 10.09
C ILE A 613 1.30 4.25 9.11
N ALA A 614 2.06 3.43 8.38
CA ALA A 614 2.75 3.84 7.18
C ALA A 614 2.41 2.88 6.03
N ILE A 615 1.97 3.45 4.90
CA ILE A 615 1.64 2.70 3.69
C ILE A 615 2.79 2.92 2.70
N VAL A 616 3.59 1.88 2.48
CA VAL A 616 4.81 1.95 1.68
C VAL A 616 5.00 0.67 0.87
N PRO A 617 5.82 0.66 -0.20
CA PRO A 617 6.17 -0.58 -0.90
C PRO A 617 6.98 -1.52 0.01
N GLU A 618 6.77 -2.83 -0.11
CA GLU A 618 7.38 -3.86 0.76
C GLU A 618 8.90 -3.75 0.90
N ARG A 619 9.59 -3.55 -0.25
CA ARG A 619 11.04 -3.33 -0.32
C ARG A 619 11.59 -2.20 0.54
N SER A 620 10.72 -1.39 1.13
CA SER A 620 11.09 -0.26 1.98
C SER A 620 10.62 -0.36 3.42
N PHE A 621 10.06 -1.50 3.82
CA PHE A 621 9.70 -1.75 5.21
C PHE A 621 10.92 -1.62 6.14
N PRO A 622 12.09 -2.25 5.87
CA PRO A 622 13.27 -2.11 6.74
C PRO A 622 13.74 -0.66 6.87
N GLY A 623 13.78 0.06 5.74
CA GLY A 623 14.18 1.47 5.73
C GLY A 623 13.20 2.39 6.46
N THR A 624 11.91 2.04 6.47
CA THR A 624 10.88 2.79 7.20
C THR A 624 10.98 2.53 8.70
N LEU A 625 11.19 1.28 9.11
CA LEU A 625 11.48 0.92 10.51
C LEU A 625 12.71 1.65 11.02
N PHE A 626 13.81 1.61 10.27
CA PHE A 626 15.05 2.34 10.59
C PHE A 626 14.82 3.84 10.78
N ARG A 627 14.16 4.48 9.80
CA ARG A 627 13.91 5.92 9.85
C ARG A 627 13.04 6.29 11.05
N ARG A 628 12.01 5.50 11.35
CA ARG A 628 11.11 5.73 12.50
C ARG A 628 11.80 5.50 13.83
N ALA A 629 12.60 4.45 13.97
CA ALA A 629 13.40 4.21 15.17
C ALA A 629 14.34 5.38 15.44
N ARG A 630 15.00 5.91 14.40
CA ARG A 630 15.87 7.08 14.52
C ARG A 630 15.10 8.37 14.86
N ASP A 631 13.99 8.63 14.18
CA ASP A 631 13.18 9.84 14.37
C ASP A 631 12.56 9.90 15.77
N LEU A 632 12.17 8.74 16.33
CA LEU A 632 11.62 8.61 17.69
C LEU A 632 12.69 8.44 18.77
N ARG A 633 13.97 8.34 18.38
CA ARG A 633 15.09 7.94 19.25
C ARG A 633 14.73 6.71 20.09
N SER A 634 14.23 5.67 19.42
CA SER A 634 13.85 4.40 20.06
C SER A 634 15.09 3.65 20.52
N ASP A 635 15.08 3.17 21.76
CA ASP A 635 16.19 2.39 22.33
C ASP A 635 16.09 0.92 21.90
N PHE A 636 14.86 0.42 21.74
CA PHE A 636 14.57 -0.97 21.41
C PHE A 636 13.50 -1.06 20.32
N VAL A 637 13.70 -1.96 19.36
CA VAL A 637 12.75 -2.26 18.29
C VAL A 637 12.30 -3.72 18.41
N LEU A 638 11.01 -3.92 18.67
CA LEU A 638 10.38 -5.23 18.78
C LEU A 638 9.72 -5.61 17.45
N LEU A 639 10.13 -6.75 16.90
CA LEU A 639 9.71 -7.24 15.60
C LEU A 639 9.12 -8.65 15.73
N PRO A 640 7.80 -8.81 15.66
CA PRO A 640 7.19 -10.13 15.74
C PRO A 640 7.42 -10.91 14.44
N TRP A 641 7.64 -12.21 14.56
CA TRP A 641 7.72 -13.12 13.42
C TRP A 641 6.32 -13.41 12.90
N SER A 642 6.17 -13.46 11.58
CA SER A 642 4.88 -13.71 10.96
C SER A 642 4.42 -15.15 11.18
N GLU A 643 3.17 -15.32 11.63
CA GLU A 643 2.55 -16.65 11.75
C GLU A 643 2.22 -17.23 10.37
N THR A 644 1.89 -16.39 9.39
CA THR A 644 1.66 -16.81 7.99
C THR A 644 2.98 -17.06 7.25
N GLY A 645 4.10 -16.58 7.79
CA GLY A 645 5.40 -16.53 7.12
C GLY A 645 5.48 -15.51 5.97
N THR A 646 4.37 -14.90 5.58
CA THR A 646 4.32 -13.97 4.44
C THR A 646 4.30 -12.51 4.92
N MET A 647 4.55 -11.59 3.99
CA MET A 647 4.34 -10.16 4.24
C MET A 647 2.85 -9.81 4.39
N SER A 648 1.95 -10.65 3.85
CA SER A 648 0.51 -10.54 4.04
C SER A 648 0.08 -10.96 5.45
N GLU A 649 -0.74 -10.13 6.08
CA GLU A 649 -1.40 -10.44 7.35
C GLU A 649 -2.59 -11.40 7.18
N HIS A 650 -3.08 -11.59 5.94
CA HIS A 650 -4.16 -12.53 5.65
C HIS A 650 -3.58 -13.84 5.11
N ALA A 651 -4.06 -14.96 5.63
CA ALA A 651 -3.82 -16.27 5.02
C ALA A 651 -4.46 -16.29 3.62
N SER A 652 -3.64 -16.43 2.58
CA SER A 652 -4.14 -16.55 1.21
C SER A 652 -4.95 -17.84 1.07
N LEU A 653 -6.26 -17.72 0.78
CA LEU A 653 -7.15 -18.87 0.54
C LEU A 653 -6.72 -19.74 -0.65
N PHE A 654 -5.82 -19.24 -1.49
CA PHE A 654 -5.39 -19.87 -2.75
C PHE A 654 -3.93 -20.35 -2.72
N ASP A 655 -3.22 -20.23 -1.60
CA ASP A 655 -1.85 -20.74 -1.51
C ASP A 655 -1.90 -22.23 -1.13
N GLU A 656 -1.80 -23.10 -2.15
CA GLU A 656 -1.91 -24.56 -2.05
C GLU A 656 -0.81 -25.20 -1.18
N LYS A 657 0.18 -24.41 -0.75
CA LYS A 657 1.19 -24.81 0.22
C LYS A 657 1.37 -23.67 1.22
N THR A 658 0.75 -23.77 2.39
CA THR A 658 1.22 -23.04 3.57
C THR A 658 2.66 -23.50 3.86
N GLY A 659 3.63 -22.85 3.22
CA GLY A 659 5.04 -23.08 3.46
C GLY A 659 5.33 -22.90 4.95
N ASN A 660 6.29 -23.65 5.47
CA ASN A 660 6.70 -23.51 6.87
C ASN A 660 7.02 -22.01 7.15
N PRO A 661 6.34 -21.36 8.11
CA PRO A 661 6.41 -19.90 8.31
C PRO A 661 7.81 -19.37 8.61
N LEU A 662 8.70 -20.25 9.05
CA LEU A 662 10.11 -19.96 9.33
C LEU A 662 11.01 -20.02 8.09
N THR A 663 10.57 -20.74 7.04
CA THR A 663 11.36 -20.95 5.81
C THR A 663 11.00 -19.98 4.69
N ASN A 664 10.02 -19.10 4.92
CA ASN A 664 9.64 -18.12 3.91
C ASN A 664 10.75 -17.08 3.73
N ARG A 665 11.23 -16.95 2.49
CA ARG A 665 12.36 -16.08 2.14
C ARG A 665 12.05 -14.59 2.27
N GLU A 666 10.80 -14.18 2.08
CA GLU A 666 10.43 -12.77 2.06
C GLU A 666 10.51 -12.14 3.44
N PHE A 667 9.88 -12.76 4.43
CA PHE A 667 9.90 -12.26 5.81
C PHE A 667 11.29 -12.41 6.44
N THR A 668 12.00 -13.50 6.14
CA THR A 668 13.39 -13.70 6.57
C THR A 668 14.32 -12.58 6.06
N LYS A 669 14.12 -12.14 4.82
CA LYS A 669 14.86 -11.01 4.23
C LYS A 669 14.53 -9.68 4.94
N LEU A 670 13.25 -9.44 5.28
CA LEU A 670 12.84 -8.27 6.07
C LEU A 670 13.60 -8.22 7.40
N VAL A 671 13.61 -9.33 8.14
CA VAL A 671 14.25 -9.43 9.46
C VAL A 671 15.76 -9.21 9.35
N SER A 672 16.42 -9.89 8.42
CA SER A 672 17.86 -9.73 8.19
C SER A 672 18.23 -8.28 7.84
N GLU A 673 17.54 -7.66 6.86
CA GLU A 673 17.80 -6.27 6.48
C GLU A 673 17.52 -5.29 7.64
N THR A 674 16.56 -5.60 8.50
CA THR A 674 16.20 -4.75 9.63
C THR A 674 17.29 -4.78 10.71
N TYR A 675 17.79 -5.96 11.03
CA TYR A 675 18.93 -6.10 11.93
C TYR A 675 20.16 -5.33 11.43
N ASP A 676 20.52 -5.49 10.15
CA ASP A 676 21.72 -4.86 9.57
C ASP A 676 21.62 -3.33 9.58
N ARG A 677 20.43 -2.77 9.28
CA ARG A 677 20.23 -1.32 9.26
C ARG A 677 20.15 -0.70 10.65
N LEU A 678 19.52 -1.37 11.61
CA LEU A 678 19.27 -0.83 12.96
C LEU A 678 20.45 -0.98 13.92
N HIS A 679 21.45 -1.80 13.56
CA HIS A 679 22.60 -2.14 14.39
C HIS A 679 23.32 -0.93 15.05
N GLY A 680 23.36 0.23 14.39
CA GLY A 680 23.94 1.47 14.92
C GLY A 680 22.98 2.48 15.54
N VAL A 681 21.67 2.18 15.62
CA VAL A 681 20.63 3.13 16.09
C VAL A 681 19.90 2.62 17.33
N ALA A 682 19.49 1.35 17.33
CA ALA A 682 18.67 0.77 18.39
C ALA A 682 18.97 -0.72 18.56
N HIS A 683 18.67 -1.25 19.75
CA HIS A 683 18.66 -2.69 19.99
C HIS A 683 17.44 -3.32 19.28
N VAL A 684 17.56 -4.54 18.77
CA VAL A 684 16.49 -5.21 18.00
C VAL A 684 16.14 -6.54 18.65
N GLY A 685 14.87 -6.76 18.95
CA GLY A 685 14.34 -8.04 19.42
C GLY A 685 13.37 -8.62 18.42
N VAL A 686 13.67 -9.81 17.90
CA VAL A 686 12.74 -10.59 17.09
C VAL A 686 12.01 -11.58 17.97
N PHE A 687 10.69 -11.56 17.93
CA PHE A 687 9.85 -12.41 18.76
C PHE A 687 9.11 -13.46 17.95
N ILE A 688 9.26 -14.73 18.31
CA ILE A 688 8.63 -15.88 17.67
C ILE A 688 7.70 -16.53 18.70
N ASP A 689 6.40 -16.51 18.44
CA ASP A 689 5.42 -17.05 19.36
C ASP A 689 5.28 -18.57 19.24
N SER A 690 4.80 -19.21 20.31
CA SER A 690 4.60 -20.67 20.33
C SER A 690 3.54 -21.16 19.33
N SER A 691 2.57 -20.31 18.97
CA SER A 691 1.51 -20.58 17.98
C SER A 691 2.07 -20.94 16.59
N VAL A 692 3.20 -20.34 16.21
CA VAL A 692 3.90 -20.58 14.94
C VAL A 692 4.35 -22.05 14.83
N PHE A 693 4.53 -22.74 15.96
CA PHE A 693 4.96 -24.14 15.99
C PHE A 693 3.80 -25.14 16.00
N GLU A 694 2.61 -24.74 16.49
CA GLU A 694 1.44 -25.64 16.63
C GLU A 694 0.71 -25.90 15.30
N THR A 695 0.88 -25.04 14.30
CA THR A 695 0.07 -25.05 13.05
C THR A 695 0.30 -26.27 12.14
N GLN A 696 1.19 -27.21 12.50
CA GLN A 696 1.53 -28.39 11.69
C GLN A 696 1.26 -29.76 12.35
N THR A 697 0.71 -29.84 13.56
CA THR A 697 0.44 -31.14 14.21
C THR A 697 -0.82 -31.85 13.68
N ASN A 698 -1.29 -31.52 12.47
CA ASN A 698 -2.16 -32.42 11.71
C ASN A 698 -1.28 -33.50 11.10
N THR A 699 -1.33 -34.68 11.72
CA THR A 699 -0.67 -35.92 11.32
C THR A 699 -0.71 -36.13 9.79
N PRO A 700 0.43 -36.39 9.12
CA PRO A 700 0.43 -36.75 7.71
C PRO A 700 -0.09 -38.19 7.57
N GLY A 701 -1.42 -38.34 7.52
CA GLY A 701 -2.03 -39.68 7.45
C GLY A 701 -3.56 -39.73 7.31
N THR A 702 -4.29 -38.68 7.64
CA THR A 702 -5.76 -38.69 7.48
C THR A 702 -6.21 -37.45 6.72
N ALA A 703 -6.54 -37.64 5.45
CA ALA A 703 -7.35 -36.67 4.71
C ALA A 703 -8.64 -36.40 5.52
N PRO A 704 -9.15 -35.16 5.59
CA PRO A 704 -10.43 -34.91 6.21
C PRO A 704 -11.49 -35.68 5.41
N GLU A 705 -12.07 -36.71 6.03
CA GLU A 705 -13.25 -37.38 5.47
C GLU A 705 -14.32 -36.32 5.20
N ARG A 706 -14.80 -36.28 3.97
CA ARG A 706 -15.94 -35.43 3.58
C ARG A 706 -17.09 -35.76 4.55
N PRO A 707 -17.67 -34.78 5.26
CA PRO A 707 -18.76 -35.06 6.16
C PRO A 707 -19.94 -35.61 5.35
N ALA A 708 -20.33 -36.86 5.64
CA ALA A 708 -21.51 -37.47 5.06
C ALA A 708 -22.74 -36.65 5.48
N LEU A 709 -23.52 -36.22 4.48
CA LEU A 709 -24.76 -35.47 4.68
C LEU A 709 -25.78 -36.34 5.42
N GLN A 710 -25.88 -36.17 6.74
CA GLN A 710 -27.00 -36.69 7.52
C GLN A 710 -28.14 -35.67 7.56
N ARG A 711 -29.30 -36.08 7.05
CA ARG A 711 -30.58 -35.36 7.14
C ARG A 711 -30.99 -35.27 8.62
N SER A 712 -31.07 -34.06 9.19
CA SER A 712 -31.66 -33.88 10.52
C SER A 712 -33.16 -33.63 10.41
N GLY A 713 -33.97 -34.52 11.02
CA GLY A 713 -35.33 -34.22 11.41
C GLY A 713 -35.34 -33.27 12.62
N THR A 714 -36.31 -32.37 12.65
CA THR A 714 -36.51 -31.40 13.72
C THR A 714 -37.05 -32.06 14.99
N GLY A 715 -36.35 -31.87 16.11
CA GLY A 715 -36.78 -32.23 17.45
C GLY A 715 -35.92 -31.49 18.47
N LEU A 716 -36.55 -30.89 19.48
CA LEU A 716 -36.00 -29.95 20.44
C LEU A 716 -34.66 -30.35 21.11
N SER A 717 -33.89 -29.31 21.40
CA SER A 717 -32.90 -29.15 22.49
C SER A 717 -31.66 -30.05 22.46
N THR A 718 -30.50 -29.46 22.13
CA THR A 718 -29.20 -29.78 22.76
C THR A 718 -28.20 -28.65 22.46
N SER A 719 -27.40 -28.37 23.49
CA SER A 719 -26.05 -27.77 23.55
C SER A 719 -25.41 -27.26 22.25
N GLU A 720 -24.78 -26.08 22.35
CA GLU A 720 -23.90 -25.48 21.36
C GLU A 720 -23.03 -26.53 20.66
N LYS A 721 -23.14 -26.59 19.32
CA LYS A 721 -22.13 -27.25 18.48
C LYS A 721 -20.85 -26.41 18.54
N GLU A 722 -20.02 -26.70 19.54
CA GLU A 722 -18.64 -26.24 19.72
C GLU A 722 -17.73 -26.79 18.61
N GLN A 723 -17.90 -26.34 17.36
CA GLN A 723 -17.01 -26.76 16.27
C GLN A 723 -16.10 -25.62 15.75
N ALA A 724 -16.17 -24.42 16.36
CA ALA A 724 -15.32 -23.29 15.97
C ALA A 724 -15.02 -22.30 17.10
N MET A 725 -15.00 -22.74 18.37
CA MET A 725 -14.57 -21.88 19.47
C MET A 725 -13.05 -21.96 19.63
N VAL A 726 -12.38 -20.81 19.61
CA VAL A 726 -10.96 -20.70 20.00
C VAL A 726 -10.93 -20.50 21.51
N GLU A 727 -10.49 -21.51 22.25
CA GLU A 727 -10.33 -21.42 23.70
C GLU A 727 -9.03 -20.70 24.08
N PHE A 728 -9.14 -19.61 24.84
CA PHE A 728 -8.00 -18.96 25.47
C PHE A 728 -7.83 -19.51 26.89
N ARG A 729 -6.83 -20.37 27.12
CA ARG A 729 -6.57 -20.94 28.45
C ARG A 729 -5.87 -19.92 29.35
N LEU A 730 -6.38 -19.75 30.56
CA LEU A 730 -5.70 -19.02 31.62
C LEU A 730 -4.44 -19.81 32.05
N PRO A 731 -3.30 -19.14 32.31
CA PRO A 731 -2.10 -19.83 32.81
C PRO A 731 -2.40 -20.55 34.12
N GLU A 732 -2.16 -21.87 34.18
CA GLU A 732 -2.49 -22.70 35.36
C GLU A 732 -1.77 -22.25 36.65
N SER A 733 -0.59 -21.62 36.53
CA SER A 733 0.23 -21.17 37.66
C SER A 733 0.07 -19.68 38.02
N GLY A 734 -0.64 -18.89 37.22
CA GLY A 734 -0.68 -17.43 37.35
C GLY A 734 0.68 -16.71 37.24
N ARG A 735 1.78 -17.44 36.95
CA ARG A 735 3.17 -16.93 36.84
C ARG A 735 3.81 -17.33 35.51
N GLN A 736 4.55 -16.41 34.90
CA GLN A 736 5.29 -16.62 33.66
C GLN A 736 6.77 -16.85 33.92
N GLN A 737 7.35 -17.87 33.30
CA GLN A 737 8.77 -18.18 33.46
C GLN A 737 9.55 -17.64 32.25
N ILE A 738 10.55 -16.80 32.53
CA ILE A 738 11.51 -16.31 31.55
C ILE A 738 12.84 -17.04 31.74
N VAL A 739 13.42 -17.54 30.66
CA VAL A 739 14.76 -18.13 30.66
C VAL A 739 15.67 -17.25 29.81
N ALA A 740 16.79 -16.78 30.34
CA ALA A 740 17.79 -16.00 29.61
C ALA A 740 19.10 -16.78 29.54
N VAL A 741 19.73 -16.84 28.37
CA VAL A 741 21.00 -17.54 28.15
C VAL A 741 22.14 -16.54 28.04
N TYR A 742 23.25 -16.80 28.73
CA TYR A 742 24.45 -15.98 28.71
C TYR A 742 25.70 -16.81 28.39
N GLN A 743 26.37 -16.49 27.26
CA GLN A 743 27.64 -17.08 26.81
C GLN A 743 28.73 -16.00 26.59
N HIS A 744 28.78 -14.98 27.44
CA HIS A 744 29.77 -13.89 27.36
C HIS A 744 29.67 -12.97 26.12
N GLY A 745 28.59 -13.05 25.34
CA GLY A 745 28.34 -12.15 24.21
C GLY A 745 27.69 -10.82 24.60
N HIS A 746 28.01 -9.74 23.88
CA HIS A 746 27.36 -8.42 24.05
C HIS A 746 25.83 -8.47 23.81
N ASP A 747 25.38 -9.30 22.85
CA ASP A 747 23.95 -9.52 22.58
C ASP A 747 23.27 -10.27 23.74
N ASP A 748 23.96 -11.24 24.34
CA ASP A 748 23.48 -12.02 25.47
C ASP A 748 23.37 -11.16 26.72
N LEU A 749 24.37 -10.31 26.99
CA LEU A 749 24.37 -9.36 28.10
C LEU A 749 23.16 -8.43 28.03
N TYR A 750 22.85 -7.90 26.84
CA TYR A 750 21.64 -7.11 26.64
C TYR A 750 20.38 -7.94 26.85
N GLY A 751 20.34 -9.18 26.36
CA GLY A 751 19.23 -10.11 26.60
C GLY A 751 18.97 -10.36 28.09
N VAL A 752 20.04 -10.56 28.89
CA VAL A 752 19.96 -10.70 30.35
C VAL A 752 19.43 -9.41 30.99
N ARG A 753 19.97 -8.25 30.60
CA ARG A 753 19.53 -6.94 31.11
C ARG A 753 18.05 -6.67 30.80
N LEU A 754 17.58 -7.04 29.61
CA LEU A 754 16.18 -6.98 29.21
C LEU A 754 15.32 -7.94 30.05
N ALA A 755 15.76 -9.18 30.25
CA ALA A 755 15.05 -10.17 31.05
C ALA A 755 14.95 -9.76 32.53
N LEU A 756 15.99 -9.13 33.08
CA LEU A 756 15.97 -8.52 34.41
C LEU A 756 14.96 -7.37 34.52
N GLN A 757 14.83 -6.54 33.48
CA GLN A 757 13.80 -5.50 33.42
C GLN A 757 12.39 -6.10 33.43
N LEU A 758 12.15 -7.18 32.67
CA LEU A 758 10.87 -7.90 32.64
C LEU A 758 10.54 -8.58 33.98
N ALA A 759 11.56 -9.12 34.68
CA ALA A 759 11.40 -9.78 35.98
C ALA A 759 10.92 -8.84 37.10
N ARG A 760 11.02 -7.53 36.90
CA ARG A 760 10.42 -6.54 37.83
C ARG A 760 8.91 -6.74 37.97
N HIS A 761 8.23 -7.22 36.93
CA HIS A 761 6.82 -7.55 37.01
C HIS A 761 6.58 -8.73 37.97
N SER A 762 5.62 -8.63 38.89
CA SER A 762 5.39 -9.58 40.00
C SER A 762 5.03 -11.02 39.58
N ILE A 763 4.49 -11.15 38.37
CA ILE A 763 4.08 -12.41 37.72
C ILE A 763 5.27 -13.18 37.12
N VAL A 764 6.44 -12.56 36.97
CA VAL A 764 7.57 -13.12 36.22
C VAL A 764 8.58 -13.79 37.15
N ASP A 765 8.91 -15.05 36.87
CA ASP A 765 10.04 -15.77 37.47
C ASP A 765 11.16 -15.88 36.44
N LEU A 766 12.39 -15.48 36.80
CA LEU A 766 13.52 -15.41 35.88
C LEU A 766 14.56 -16.47 36.21
N LYS A 767 14.95 -17.24 35.19
CA LYS A 767 16.04 -18.20 35.24
C LYS A 767 17.15 -17.76 34.27
N ILE A 768 18.36 -17.54 34.78
CA ILE A 768 19.53 -17.17 33.98
C ILE A 768 20.44 -18.39 33.88
N ILE A 769 20.75 -18.81 32.65
CA ILE A 769 21.66 -19.91 32.36
C ILE A 769 22.99 -19.30 31.92
N LYS A 770 24.01 -19.40 32.77
CA LYS A 770 25.38 -19.01 32.41
C LYS A 770 26.08 -20.26 31.89
N ALA A 771 26.31 -20.31 30.58
CA ALA A 771 26.99 -21.43 29.93
C ALA A 771 28.43 -21.04 29.60
N THR A 772 29.39 -21.78 30.17
CA THR A 772 30.83 -21.65 29.88
C THR A 772 31.19 -22.53 28.69
N SER A 773 31.85 -21.99 27.67
CA SER A 773 32.50 -22.76 26.60
C SER A 773 33.89 -23.19 27.06
N ASP A 774 34.24 -24.47 26.91
CA ASP A 774 35.56 -25.01 27.25
C ASP A 774 36.70 -24.52 26.31
N GLU A 775 36.40 -23.67 25.32
CA GLU A 775 37.34 -23.25 24.26
C GLU A 775 37.83 -21.79 24.35
N ASP A 776 37.35 -20.97 25.29
CA ASP A 776 37.53 -19.51 25.24
C ASP A 776 38.31 -18.89 26.45
N GLU A 777 39.11 -19.65 27.22
CA GLU A 777 39.76 -19.18 28.49
C GLU A 777 40.80 -18.01 28.39
N ASP A 778 41.06 -17.38 27.24
CA ASP A 778 42.22 -16.46 27.06
C ASP A 778 41.91 -15.14 26.31
N SER A 779 40.87 -14.36 26.68
CA SER A 779 40.70 -13.01 26.12
C SER A 779 40.31 -11.89 27.10
N ALA A 780 40.98 -10.74 27.01
CA ALA A 780 40.76 -9.56 27.88
C ALA A 780 39.36 -8.92 27.75
N ASP A 781 38.62 -9.23 26.68
CA ASP A 781 37.24 -8.79 26.49
C ASP A 781 36.25 -9.58 27.39
N GLU A 782 36.60 -10.80 27.82
CA GLU A 782 35.76 -11.60 28.72
C GLU A 782 35.67 -11.03 30.14
N ASP A 783 36.79 -10.53 30.68
CA ASP A 783 36.83 -9.92 32.00
C ASP A 783 35.88 -8.72 32.10
N HIS A 784 35.82 -7.90 31.05
CA HIS A 784 34.93 -6.74 31.00
C HIS A 784 33.44 -7.13 30.94
N HIS A 785 33.08 -8.13 30.14
CA HIS A 785 31.70 -8.56 30.01
C HIS A 785 31.19 -9.33 31.25
N ASP A 786 32.05 -10.10 31.92
CA ASP A 786 31.69 -10.79 33.15
C ASP A 786 31.57 -9.84 34.34
N LEU A 787 32.37 -8.76 34.36
CA LEU A 787 32.19 -7.62 35.30
C LEU A 787 30.84 -6.92 35.06
N ASP A 788 30.52 -6.59 33.81
CA ASP A 788 29.25 -5.97 33.43
C ASP A 788 28.02 -6.84 33.77
N PHE A 789 28.17 -8.17 33.69
CA PHE A 789 27.16 -9.13 34.11
C PHE A 789 27.00 -9.12 35.63
N LYS A 790 28.10 -9.18 36.39
CA LYS A 790 28.08 -9.10 37.87
C LYS A 790 27.45 -7.79 38.34
N ASP A 791 27.75 -6.67 37.68
CA ASP A 791 27.14 -5.37 37.96
C ASP A 791 25.63 -5.35 37.67
N ALA A 792 25.20 -5.96 36.58
CA ALA A 792 23.78 -6.09 36.26
C ALA A 792 23.01 -6.92 37.30
N ILE A 793 23.63 -7.99 37.82
CA ILE A 793 23.05 -8.83 38.89
C ILE A 793 23.09 -8.11 40.25
N ALA A 794 24.14 -7.35 40.54
CA ALA A 794 24.25 -6.55 41.76
C ALA A 794 23.20 -5.42 41.82
N ALA A 795 22.77 -4.91 40.67
CA ALA A 795 21.77 -3.86 40.54
C ALA A 795 20.31 -4.34 40.76
N ILE A 796 20.07 -5.63 41.03
CA ILE A 796 18.73 -6.21 41.23
C ILE A 796 18.13 -5.72 42.56
N ALA A 797 16.87 -5.27 42.52
CA ALA A 797 16.14 -4.89 43.72
C ALA A 797 15.90 -6.11 44.64
N PRO A 798 15.91 -5.94 45.97
CA PRO A 798 15.80 -7.05 46.92
C PRO A 798 14.52 -7.88 46.73
N GLU A 799 13.43 -7.27 46.29
CA GLU A 799 12.13 -7.93 46.00
C GLU A 799 12.16 -8.83 44.76
N THR A 800 13.00 -8.52 43.78
CA THR A 800 13.16 -9.32 42.56
C THR A 800 14.15 -10.46 42.77
N LYS A 801 15.11 -10.29 43.69
CA LYS A 801 16.20 -11.24 43.92
C LYS A 801 15.72 -12.63 44.35
N SER A 802 14.59 -12.73 45.06
CA SER A 802 13.99 -14.03 45.46
C SER A 802 13.38 -14.82 44.29
N ARG A 803 13.18 -14.18 43.13
CA ARG A 803 12.58 -14.77 41.91
C ARG A 803 13.57 -14.94 40.76
N VAL A 804 14.84 -14.59 40.97
CA VAL A 804 15.91 -14.74 39.98
C VAL A 804 16.79 -15.93 40.40
N VAL A 805 16.80 -16.98 39.58
CA VAL A 805 17.66 -18.16 39.78
C VAL A 805 18.75 -18.15 38.73
N ILE A 806 20.01 -18.26 39.17
CA ILE A 806 21.17 -18.37 38.27
C ILE A 806 21.66 -19.82 38.34
N GLU A 807 21.73 -20.48 37.18
CA GLU A 807 22.29 -21.82 37.05
C GLU A 807 23.53 -21.81 36.16
N GLU A 808 24.56 -22.52 36.61
CA GLU A 808 25.81 -22.78 35.89
C GLU A 808 25.91 -24.29 35.58
N PRO A 809 25.15 -24.79 34.58
CA PRO A 809 25.13 -26.20 34.24
C PRO A 809 26.42 -26.64 33.54
N LYS A 810 26.86 -27.87 33.84
CA LYS A 810 27.98 -28.53 33.14
C LYS A 810 27.45 -29.15 31.84
N GLY A 811 27.83 -28.60 30.68
CA GLY A 811 27.42 -29.09 29.35
C GLY A 811 27.34 -27.99 28.30
N THR A 812 26.97 -28.34 27.07
CA THR A 812 26.80 -27.33 26.00
C THR A 812 25.61 -26.42 26.30
N ALA A 813 25.68 -25.14 25.89
CA ALA A 813 24.57 -24.20 26.11
C ALA A 813 23.26 -24.67 25.49
N LEU A 814 23.31 -25.40 24.38
CA LEU A 814 22.13 -26.00 23.74
C LEU A 814 21.47 -27.02 24.66
N GLU A 815 22.23 -27.97 25.21
CA GLU A 815 21.70 -29.00 26.12
C GLU A 815 21.16 -28.39 27.42
N ALA A 816 21.89 -27.44 28.00
CA ALA A 816 21.48 -26.71 29.18
C ALA A 816 20.15 -25.96 28.97
N THR A 817 20.03 -25.28 27.82
CA THR A 817 18.82 -24.55 27.44
C THR A 817 17.65 -25.51 27.24
N ILE A 818 17.84 -26.62 26.53
CA ILE A 818 16.80 -27.63 26.29
C ILE A 818 16.37 -28.30 27.60
N ALA A 819 17.31 -28.60 28.51
CA ALA A 819 17.02 -29.17 29.81
C ALA A 819 16.16 -28.22 30.66
N ALA A 820 16.51 -26.93 30.70
CA ALA A 820 15.74 -25.91 31.40
C ALA A 820 14.33 -25.75 30.82
N VAL A 821 14.17 -25.85 29.50
CA VAL A 821 12.86 -25.85 28.84
C VAL A 821 12.08 -27.15 29.13
N SER A 822 12.75 -28.30 29.28
CA SER A 822 12.06 -29.59 29.48
C SER A 822 11.59 -29.84 30.92
N GLN A 823 12.25 -29.24 31.92
CA GLN A 823 12.05 -29.55 33.36
C GLN A 823 10.88 -28.82 34.04
N SER A 824 10.28 -27.82 33.42
CA SER A 824 9.32 -26.93 34.10
C SER A 824 7.86 -27.41 33.97
N SER A 825 7.05 -27.24 35.01
CA SER A 825 5.64 -27.64 35.04
C SER A 825 4.70 -26.47 34.67
N GLY A 826 4.09 -26.52 33.49
CA GLY A 826 2.73 -25.98 33.24
C GLY A 826 2.52 -24.52 32.76
N GLY A 827 3.52 -23.64 32.69
CA GLY A 827 3.31 -22.22 32.29
C GLY A 827 3.82 -21.84 30.88
N PRO A 828 3.27 -20.79 30.23
CA PRO A 828 3.83 -20.23 29.00
C PRO A 828 5.24 -19.67 29.28
N ARG A 829 6.20 -20.03 28.41
CA ARG A 829 7.62 -19.72 28.59
C ARG A 829 8.13 -18.76 27.52
N LEU A 830 8.92 -17.79 27.96
CA LEU A 830 9.68 -16.90 27.08
C LEU A 830 11.18 -17.20 27.23
N LEU A 831 11.82 -17.60 26.14
CA LEU A 831 13.26 -17.84 26.08
C LEU A 831 13.94 -16.65 25.39
N VAL A 832 14.91 -16.02 26.06
CA VAL A 832 15.66 -14.87 25.55
C VAL A 832 17.08 -15.31 25.19
N ILE A 833 17.46 -15.17 23.92
CA ILE A 833 18.77 -15.58 23.39
C ILE A 833 19.39 -14.42 22.60
N GLY A 834 20.68 -14.16 22.79
CA GLY A 834 21.40 -13.22 21.93
C GLY A 834 21.69 -13.80 20.55
N ARG A 835 21.60 -12.98 19.50
CA ARG A 835 21.81 -13.42 18.11
C ARG A 835 23.22 -13.98 17.88
N GLY A 836 24.24 -13.40 18.54
CA GLY A 836 25.63 -13.84 18.46
C GLY A 836 25.98 -15.12 19.23
N SER A 837 25.03 -15.70 19.97
CA SER A 837 25.25 -16.85 20.86
C SER A 837 25.63 -18.12 20.05
N LYS A 838 26.75 -18.77 20.41
CA LYS A 838 27.33 -19.93 19.71
C LYS A 838 26.56 -21.20 20.09
N GLY A 839 26.03 -21.91 19.10
CA GLY A 839 25.42 -23.24 19.27
C GLY A 839 26.32 -24.32 18.68
N VAL A 840 27.13 -25.00 19.48
CA VAL A 840 27.84 -26.20 19.04
C VAL A 840 26.85 -27.36 19.10
N SER A 841 26.52 -27.99 17.96
CA SER A 841 25.67 -29.18 17.95
C SER A 841 26.51 -30.44 18.15
N ALA A 842 26.15 -31.25 19.14
CA ALA A 842 26.62 -32.62 19.26
C ALA A 842 25.86 -33.50 18.24
N GLY A 843 26.22 -33.38 16.95
CA GLY A 843 25.73 -34.28 15.90
C GLY A 843 25.33 -33.61 14.60
N GLY A 844 26.32 -33.26 13.76
CA GLY A 844 26.31 -33.43 12.29
C GLY A 844 25.17 -32.85 11.41
N VAL A 845 24.13 -32.22 11.94
CA VAL A 845 23.08 -31.58 11.14
C VAL A 845 23.36 -30.09 11.09
N THR A 846 23.97 -29.65 9.99
CA THR A 846 24.13 -28.22 9.72
C THR A 846 22.74 -27.61 9.50
N PRO A 847 22.31 -26.61 10.29
CA PRO A 847 21.07 -25.89 10.00
C PRO A 847 21.15 -25.29 8.59
N ASN A 848 20.03 -25.20 7.87
CA ASN A 848 19.97 -24.54 6.57
C ASN A 848 20.71 -23.19 6.64
N SER A 849 21.61 -22.93 5.69
CA SER A 849 22.55 -21.81 5.75
C SER A 849 21.88 -20.43 5.75
N SER A 850 20.60 -20.35 5.37
CA SER A 850 19.80 -19.11 5.39
C SER A 850 19.29 -18.76 6.78
N ASP A 851 18.74 -19.74 7.51
CA ASP A 851 17.97 -19.50 8.74
C ASP A 851 18.94 -19.25 9.91
N SER A 852 20.05 -20.01 9.92
CA SER A 852 21.18 -19.81 10.83
C SER A 852 21.82 -18.42 10.72
N ARG A 853 21.83 -17.82 9.53
CA ARG A 853 22.34 -16.45 9.33
C ARG A 853 21.41 -15.39 9.93
N VAL A 854 20.10 -15.62 9.95
CA VAL A 854 19.12 -14.59 10.36
C VAL A 854 18.93 -14.57 11.87
N LEU A 855 18.65 -15.71 12.50
CA LEU A 855 18.36 -15.79 13.95
C LEU A 855 19.62 -16.08 14.80
N GLY A 856 20.70 -16.55 14.18
CA GLY A 856 21.91 -17.00 14.89
C GLY A 856 21.91 -18.51 15.14
N PRO A 857 23.09 -19.11 15.38
CA PRO A 857 23.26 -20.56 15.39
C PRO A 857 22.57 -21.23 16.60
N LEU A 858 22.72 -20.68 17.81
CA LEU A 858 22.06 -21.23 18.99
C LEU A 858 20.52 -21.12 18.89
N ALA A 859 20.01 -19.94 18.53
CA ALA A 859 18.57 -19.71 18.39
C ALA A 859 17.95 -20.64 17.33
N THR A 860 18.63 -20.87 16.22
CA THR A 860 18.16 -21.78 15.16
C THR A 860 18.13 -23.24 15.62
N ALA A 861 19.19 -23.70 16.33
CA ALA A 861 19.26 -25.04 16.88
C ALA A 861 18.18 -25.28 17.95
N VAL A 862 17.99 -24.33 18.87
CA VAL A 862 16.93 -24.38 19.88
C VAL A 862 15.56 -24.43 19.20
N LEU A 863 15.32 -23.58 18.21
CA LEU A 863 14.05 -23.53 17.50
C LEU A 863 13.71 -24.85 16.79
N GLN A 864 14.70 -25.51 16.19
CA GLN A 864 14.53 -26.84 15.59
C GLN A 864 14.14 -27.88 16.65
N THR A 865 14.83 -27.91 17.79
CA THR A 865 14.54 -28.87 18.86
C THR A 865 13.20 -28.63 19.56
N VAL A 866 12.80 -27.36 19.76
CA VAL A 866 11.49 -26.96 20.28
C VAL A 866 10.38 -27.47 19.36
N ARG A 867 10.59 -27.37 18.04
CA ARG A 867 9.67 -27.88 17.03
C ARG A 867 9.60 -29.40 17.03
N GLU A 868 10.74 -30.09 17.04
CA GLU A 868 10.81 -31.57 17.05
C GLU A 868 10.14 -32.17 18.30
N LYS A 869 10.29 -31.51 19.44
CA LYS A 869 9.71 -31.95 20.72
C LYS A 869 8.32 -31.35 21.02
N ALA A 870 7.76 -30.56 20.11
CA ALA A 870 6.48 -29.86 20.27
C ALA A 870 6.35 -29.10 21.63
N LEU A 871 7.42 -28.41 22.03
CA LEU A 871 7.46 -27.67 23.28
C LEU A 871 6.75 -26.32 23.14
N ARG A 872 5.85 -25.97 24.06
CA ARG A 872 5.19 -24.66 24.12
C ARG A 872 6.13 -23.61 24.71
N THR A 873 6.97 -23.02 23.86
CA THR A 873 7.94 -22.00 24.29
C THR A 873 8.08 -20.94 23.21
N SER A 874 7.86 -19.68 23.58
CA SER A 874 8.07 -18.53 22.71
C SER A 874 9.54 -18.09 22.81
N LEU A 875 10.11 -17.65 21.69
CA LEU A 875 11.53 -17.31 21.57
C LEU A 875 11.70 -15.82 21.27
N MET A 876 12.57 -15.13 21.99
CA MET A 876 13.00 -13.77 21.73
C MET A 876 14.49 -13.74 21.41
N VAL A 877 14.82 -13.40 20.16
CA VAL A 877 16.20 -13.28 19.67
C VAL A 877 16.60 -11.82 19.66
N VAL A 878 17.63 -11.48 20.44
CA VAL A 878 18.01 -10.08 20.67
C VAL A 878 19.37 -9.77 20.06
N GLN A 879 19.48 -8.60 19.41
CA GLN A 879 20.72 -8.05 18.90
C GLN A 879 20.95 -6.68 19.54
N ALA A 880 22.12 -6.51 20.14
CA ALA A 880 22.46 -5.27 20.79
C ALA A 880 22.97 -4.21 19.80
N ARG A 881 22.68 -2.94 20.09
CA ARG A 881 23.27 -1.79 19.38
C ARG A 881 24.78 -1.82 19.58
N ARG A 882 25.56 -1.58 18.53
CA ARG A 882 26.99 -1.30 18.65
C ARG A 882 27.26 0.14 18.26
N ASP A 883 28.16 0.79 19.00
CA ASP A 883 28.54 2.16 18.68
C ASP A 883 29.43 2.18 17.43
N PRO A 884 29.28 3.19 16.56
CA PRO A 884 29.98 3.26 15.28
C PRO A 884 31.52 3.27 15.41
N HIS A 885 32.07 3.58 16.58
CA HIS A 885 33.51 3.52 16.85
C HIS A 885 34.06 2.08 16.91
N ASP A 886 33.30 1.12 17.42
CA ASP A 886 33.70 -0.31 17.52
C ASP A 886 33.70 -1.04 16.16
N LEU A 887 33.06 -0.47 15.15
CA LEU A 887 33.01 -1.05 13.80
C LEU A 887 34.31 -0.79 13.01
N SER A 888 35.04 0.29 13.35
CA SER A 888 36.30 0.67 12.67
C SER A 888 37.49 -0.21 13.07
N SER A 889 37.49 -0.77 14.29
CA SER A 889 38.55 -1.65 14.77
C SER A 889 38.47 -3.05 14.15
N LYS A 890 37.25 -3.57 13.91
CA LYS A 890 37.07 -4.91 13.30
C LYS A 890 37.28 -4.94 11.79
N THR A 891 36.99 -3.86 11.05
CA THR A 891 37.30 -3.81 9.61
C THR A 891 38.80 -3.66 9.32
N ALA A 892 39.57 -3.08 10.24
CA ALA A 892 41.03 -3.01 10.11
C ALA A 892 41.72 -4.37 10.33
N ILE A 893 41.19 -5.21 11.22
CA ILE A 893 41.76 -6.53 11.54
C ILE A 893 41.44 -7.56 10.45
N GLN A 894 40.28 -7.45 9.80
CA GLN A 894 39.88 -8.38 8.74
C GLN A 894 40.57 -8.13 7.37
N SER A 895 41.34 -7.03 7.23
CA SER A 895 42.15 -6.73 6.04
C SER A 895 43.59 -7.25 6.12
N LYS A 896 43.97 -7.89 7.24
CA LYS A 896 45.31 -8.43 7.44
C LYS A 896 45.42 -9.95 7.31
N ASP A 897 44.30 -10.66 7.23
CA ASP A 897 44.23 -12.12 7.10
C ASP A 897 43.35 -12.61 5.92
N ASP A 898 43.16 -11.77 4.89
CA ASP A 898 42.66 -12.20 3.55
C ASP A 898 43.69 -11.89 2.46
#